data_AF-A0A2P7SH97-F1
#
_entry.id   AF-A0A2P7SH97-F1
#
_cell.length_a   1.000
_cell.length_b   1.000
_cell.length_c   1.000
_cell.angle_alpha   90.00
_cell.angle_beta   90.00
_cell.angle_gamma   90.00
#
_symmetry.space_group_name_H-M   'P 1'
#
loop_
_entity.id
_entity.type
_entity.pdbx_description
1 polymer ?
#
loop_
_entity_poly.entity_id
_entity_poly.type
_entity_poly.pdbx_seq_one_letter_code
_entity_poly.pdbx_strand_id
1 'polypeptide(L)'
;MGHGRSEETRGSRSGKACGSALSGRIGFLASVAALAPIGAPAYAQDQAATEQLPAEQAAREGNEQRTDQGATVLDQITVVSRTGESAIDTLGSVSHVDQEQLERRMAVTPGDALFGIPGVAAQTDAKRAATSINIRGLQDFGRVAVIVDGARQNFQRTGHGTQSVFFIDPELIKQVDVIRGPVSNTYGSGAIGGVVFYETKDAEDFLRPGETWGASTTGRFDSNGEGWTTSGTAAYRISDSADILGNIVWRDFGDYKDGDGDTVDGTGFDVLSGMLKSTLKPTDNSELKLGWIGANDSWSEGGENYDVDTRQNTFTGRYNITDDDKSWLDLHINASANIASLDQTYNRDVTRYSSVTGLPIVVPAGSKTGYDLDTYSIDVWNTSRFDTGAVSHELTYGGDWVTDDVVTSSPEGGSDIYTPSGKRRVSGAYIQEKFTWEWLEVIGGLRYDSYKLDSDEGEVSGDRLSPRITVGVSPFQNIGLEGLQVYGTYAEGYRSPSLSETLISGLHPNGVVFPFLPNPDLKPETGKTWEAGINYAQDSVIQAGDSLRIKAAYFNNDIDDYIGGTELSAGDPGCPFIPGLPPVWVPGGYYVPTCFQYQNYANAKIKGFEFEAVYDAGWGFAGLSASIIDGHTVSYAGVREDLATIPSSQVTAQLGFRFLEDKLTVGGEVQYNAAPKGNPVADDFTLVNAFASYQASEDFRLDFRADNIFDVKYVNPLNGTTTATLYEPGVSLKLAATMRFGG
;
A
#
# COMPACT_ATOMS: atom_id res chain seq x y z
N MET A 1 -42.10 11.83 66.49
CA MET A 1 -41.96 11.62 67.94
C MET A 1 -41.01 10.43 68.15
N GLY A 2 -39.93 10.61 68.94
CA GLY A 2 -38.96 9.59 69.40
C GLY A 2 -37.99 9.09 68.30
N HIS A 3 -36.72 9.48 68.17
CA HIS A 3 -35.61 9.74 69.11
C HIS A 3 -35.10 8.49 69.86
N GLY A 4 -33.97 7.97 69.40
CA GLY A 4 -33.01 7.14 70.13
C GLY A 4 -31.60 7.52 69.66
N ARG A 5 -30.74 7.95 70.58
CA ARG A 5 -29.46 8.64 70.37
C ARG A 5 -28.41 7.99 71.28
N SER A 6 -27.22 7.69 70.77
CA SER A 6 -25.93 7.54 71.50
C SER A 6 -24.88 6.97 70.51
N GLU A 7 -23.62 7.36 70.43
CA GLU A 7 -22.78 8.41 71.00
C GLU A 7 -21.45 8.38 70.21
N GLU A 8 -20.76 9.52 70.13
CA GLU A 8 -19.48 9.72 69.44
C GLU A 8 -18.29 8.99 70.11
N THR A 9 -17.30 8.60 69.32
CA THR A 9 -15.87 8.78 69.68
C THR A 9 -15.03 9.12 68.44
N ARG A 10 -14.27 10.21 68.54
CA ARG A 10 -13.23 10.64 67.57
C ARG A 10 -11.93 9.88 67.80
N GLY A 11 -11.23 9.53 66.72
CA GLY A 11 -9.83 9.09 66.72
C GLY A 11 -9.23 9.18 65.32
N SER A 12 -8.11 9.89 65.18
CA SER A 12 -7.49 10.31 63.91
C SER A 12 -6.48 9.32 63.33
N ARG A 13 -6.15 9.56 62.05
CA ARG A 13 -4.90 9.29 61.30
C ARG A 13 -4.80 7.99 60.47
N SER A 14 -4.72 8.26 59.17
CA SER A 14 -3.76 7.74 58.17
C SER A 14 -3.59 6.23 58.03
N GLY A 15 -3.85 5.75 56.81
CA GLY A 15 -3.00 4.74 56.20
C GLY A 15 -3.71 3.80 55.24
N LYS A 16 -3.15 3.77 54.02
CA LYS A 16 -3.06 2.63 53.09
C LYS A 16 -4.24 2.40 52.14
N ALA A 17 -4.07 3.00 50.97
CA ALA A 17 -4.47 2.42 49.69
C ALA A 17 -3.69 1.12 49.41
N CYS A 18 -4.37 0.11 48.86
CA CYS A 18 -3.85 -1.07 48.20
C CYS A 18 -5.02 -1.69 47.41
N GLY A 19 -4.93 -2.10 46.15
CA GLY A 19 -3.75 -2.20 45.29
C GLY A 19 -4.15 -2.22 43.81
N SER A 20 -3.29 -1.61 43.00
CA SER A 20 -3.22 -1.75 41.55
C SER A 20 -2.30 -2.93 41.22
N ALA A 21 -2.76 -3.81 40.33
CA ALA A 21 -1.96 -4.91 39.81
C ALA A 21 -0.84 -4.37 38.91
N LEU A 22 0.37 -4.89 39.12
CA LEU A 22 1.59 -4.59 38.37
C LEU A 22 1.44 -5.05 36.92
N SER A 23 1.57 -4.12 35.96
CA SER A 23 2.09 -4.40 34.63
C SER A 23 3.61 -4.19 34.66
N GLY A 24 4.35 -5.26 34.40
CA GLY A 24 5.81 -5.27 34.40
C GLY A 24 6.35 -4.54 33.17
N ARG A 25 6.96 -3.38 33.38
CA ARG A 25 7.84 -2.74 32.40
C ARG A 25 9.13 -3.55 32.28
N ILE A 26 9.27 -4.32 31.21
CA ILE A 26 10.56 -4.91 30.82
C ILE A 26 11.32 -3.82 30.05
N GLY A 27 12.20 -3.10 30.75
CA GLY A 27 13.19 -2.25 30.12
C GLY A 27 14.29 -3.13 29.51
N PHE A 28 14.29 -3.28 28.19
CA PHE A 28 15.43 -3.85 27.47
C PHE A 28 16.53 -2.79 27.35
N LEU A 29 17.53 -2.87 28.23
CA LEU A 29 18.82 -2.20 28.06
C LEU A 29 19.65 -3.00 27.05
N ALA A 30 19.67 -2.55 25.79
CA ALA A 30 20.58 -3.06 24.78
C ALA A 30 22.04 -2.77 25.21
N SER A 31 22.73 -3.81 25.67
CA SER A 31 24.14 -3.75 26.04
C SER A 31 24.98 -4.05 24.80
N VAL A 32 25.64 -3.04 24.24
CA VAL A 32 26.57 -3.18 23.11
C VAL A 32 27.81 -3.95 23.58
N ALA A 33 28.02 -5.15 23.03
CA ALA A 33 29.24 -5.92 23.23
C ALA A 33 30.30 -5.48 22.22
N ALA A 34 31.38 -4.89 22.74
CA ALA A 34 32.54 -4.44 21.97
C ALA A 34 33.39 -5.63 21.48
N LEU A 35 33.58 -5.74 20.17
CA LEU A 35 34.60 -6.58 19.54
C LEU A 35 35.79 -5.69 19.14
N ALA A 36 36.98 -6.04 19.65
CA ALA A 36 38.23 -5.36 19.35
C ALA A 36 38.92 -5.98 18.11
N PRO A 37 39.41 -5.20 17.14
CA PRO A 37 40.23 -5.70 16.05
C PRO A 37 41.74 -5.64 16.40
N ILE A 38 42.49 -6.64 15.95
CA ILE A 38 43.96 -6.67 15.94
C ILE A 38 44.44 -6.77 14.49
N GLY A 39 45.26 -5.81 14.06
CA GLY A 39 46.30 -6.02 13.03
C GLY A 39 46.10 -5.35 11.67
N ALA A 40 46.83 -4.25 11.42
CA ALA A 40 47.07 -3.63 10.12
C ALA A 40 48.40 -4.13 9.49
N PRO A 41 48.91 -3.56 8.38
CA PRO A 41 48.51 -3.75 6.98
C PRO A 41 49.69 -4.27 6.11
N ALA A 42 49.43 -4.61 4.85
CA ALA A 42 50.48 -4.75 3.84
C ALA A 42 50.06 -4.05 2.53
N TYR A 43 50.82 -3.01 2.18
CA TYR A 43 50.73 -2.28 0.92
C TYR A 43 51.38 -3.09 -0.20
N ALA A 44 50.73 -3.11 -1.37
CA ALA A 44 51.42 -3.31 -2.65
C ALA A 44 50.87 -2.30 -3.66
N GLN A 45 51.77 -1.47 -4.19
CA GLN A 45 51.55 -0.60 -5.32
C GLN A 45 51.47 -1.45 -6.59
N ASP A 46 50.57 -1.12 -7.51
CA ASP A 46 50.82 -1.35 -8.92
C ASP A 46 50.40 -0.15 -9.75
N GLN A 47 51.25 0.20 -10.72
CA GLN A 47 51.08 1.34 -11.62
C GLN A 47 50.67 0.87 -13.02
N ALA A 48 49.74 1.65 -13.58
CA ALA A 48 49.61 2.02 -14.99
C ALA A 48 49.02 1.01 -15.99
N ALA A 49 47.90 1.39 -16.61
CA ALA A 49 47.84 1.73 -18.04
C ALA A 49 46.50 2.41 -18.35
N THR A 50 46.54 3.51 -19.11
CA THR A 50 45.36 4.20 -19.65
C THR A 50 45.10 3.65 -21.05
N GLU A 51 44.05 2.84 -21.22
CA GLU A 51 43.51 2.47 -22.53
C GLU A 51 42.22 3.27 -22.81
N GLN A 52 42.13 3.85 -24.00
CA GLN A 52 40.97 4.60 -24.48
C GLN A 52 39.92 3.60 -25.01
N LEU A 53 38.71 3.61 -24.43
CA LEU A 53 37.60 2.72 -24.80
C LEU A 53 36.85 3.24 -26.05
N PRO A 54 36.34 2.37 -26.93
CA PRO A 54 35.53 2.76 -28.10
C PRO A 54 34.13 3.26 -27.69
N ALA A 55 33.56 4.14 -28.52
CA ALA A 55 32.32 4.89 -28.29
C ALA A 55 31.03 4.06 -28.01
N GLU A 56 31.08 2.73 -28.09
CA GLU A 56 29.94 1.83 -27.84
C GLU A 56 29.84 1.39 -26.37
N GLN A 57 30.94 1.46 -25.60
CA GLN A 57 30.92 1.34 -24.13
C GLN A 57 30.43 2.62 -23.44
N ALA A 58 30.62 3.80 -24.06
CA ALA A 58 30.14 5.07 -23.50
C ALA A 58 28.59 5.16 -23.43
N ALA A 59 27.88 4.42 -24.30
CA ALA A 59 26.42 4.33 -24.25
C ALA A 59 25.90 3.36 -23.17
N ARG A 60 26.73 2.40 -22.73
CA ARG A 60 26.39 1.41 -21.69
C ARG A 60 26.84 1.87 -20.30
N GLU A 61 28.01 2.50 -20.18
CA GLU A 61 28.43 3.20 -18.95
C GLU A 61 27.47 4.35 -18.60
N GLY A 62 26.82 4.98 -19.59
CA GLY A 62 25.80 6.00 -19.37
C GLY A 62 24.55 5.51 -18.63
N ASN A 63 24.30 4.20 -18.56
CA ASN A 63 23.19 3.62 -17.81
C ASN A 63 23.61 3.07 -16.44
N GLU A 64 24.85 2.58 -16.30
CA GLU A 64 25.35 2.06 -15.01
C GLU A 64 25.96 3.15 -14.10
N GLN A 65 26.40 4.29 -14.65
CA GLN A 65 26.86 5.45 -13.86
C GLN A 65 25.76 6.47 -13.51
N ARG A 66 24.48 6.15 -13.74
CA ARG A 66 23.35 7.00 -13.31
C ARG A 66 23.14 7.05 -11.79
N THR A 67 23.95 6.33 -11.03
CA THR A 67 23.90 6.37 -9.57
C THR A 67 24.65 7.62 -9.05
N ASP A 68 23.86 8.47 -8.41
CA ASP A 68 24.20 9.53 -7.44
C ASP A 68 24.41 10.99 -7.88
N GLN A 69 24.57 11.34 -9.16
CA GLN A 69 24.59 12.77 -9.56
C GLN A 69 23.86 13.06 -10.87
N GLY A 70 22.51 13.12 -10.81
CA GLY A 70 21.68 13.68 -11.89
C GLY A 70 20.39 12.93 -12.23
N ALA A 71 20.16 11.73 -11.68
CA ALA A 71 18.92 10.97 -11.90
C ALA A 71 17.78 11.54 -11.04
N THR A 72 16.63 11.80 -11.66
CA THR A 72 15.40 12.17 -10.94
C THR A 72 14.66 10.92 -10.46
N VAL A 73 13.70 11.09 -9.55
CA VAL A 73 12.82 10.00 -9.08
C VAL A 73 12.12 9.25 -10.23
N LEU A 74 11.85 9.91 -11.36
CA LEU A 74 11.21 9.26 -12.52
C LEU A 74 12.21 8.49 -13.41
N ASP A 75 13.52 8.71 -13.24
CA ASP A 75 14.57 7.98 -13.95
C ASP A 75 14.92 6.64 -13.28
N GLN A 76 14.42 6.40 -12.06
CA GLN A 76 14.69 5.18 -11.31
C GLN A 76 14.01 3.97 -11.96
N ILE A 77 14.75 2.87 -12.05
CA ILE A 77 14.23 1.57 -12.48
C ILE A 77 13.17 1.13 -11.48
N THR A 78 11.98 0.81 -12.00
CA THR A 78 10.89 0.34 -11.14
C THR A 78 11.06 -1.16 -10.90
N VAL A 79 10.88 -1.61 -9.65
CA VAL A 79 10.86 -3.06 -9.32
C VAL A 79 9.70 -3.77 -10.02
N VAL A 80 8.74 -2.96 -10.48
CA VAL A 80 7.51 -3.41 -11.11
C VAL A 80 7.71 -3.74 -12.58
N SER A 81 8.60 -3.05 -13.29
CA SER A 81 8.81 -3.34 -14.70
C SER A 81 9.34 -4.76 -14.86
N ARG A 82 8.53 -5.65 -15.46
CA ARG A 82 8.96 -7.02 -15.80
C ARG A 82 10.10 -7.04 -16.84
N THR A 83 10.49 -5.87 -17.36
CA THR A 83 11.59 -5.63 -18.29
C THR A 83 12.66 -4.66 -17.74
N GLY A 84 12.52 -4.15 -16.52
CA GLY A 84 13.51 -3.23 -15.90
C GLY A 84 13.48 -1.77 -16.39
N GLU A 85 12.34 -1.28 -16.90
CA GLU A 85 12.16 0.11 -17.33
C GLU A 85 12.01 1.07 -16.14
N SER A 86 12.47 2.29 -16.35
CA SER A 86 12.23 3.41 -15.45
C SER A 86 10.77 3.89 -15.53
N ALA A 87 10.33 4.62 -14.51
CA ALA A 87 8.98 5.18 -14.51
C ALA A 87 8.74 6.11 -15.72
N ILE A 88 9.73 6.91 -16.14
CA ILE A 88 9.59 7.81 -17.29
C ILE A 88 9.51 7.05 -18.63
N ASP A 89 10.25 5.96 -18.79
CA ASP A 89 10.34 5.21 -20.05
C ASP A 89 9.14 4.28 -20.28
N THR A 90 8.44 3.88 -19.22
CA THR A 90 7.27 3.00 -19.36
C THR A 90 6.10 3.70 -20.08
N LEU A 91 5.53 2.98 -21.06
CA LEU A 91 4.29 3.34 -21.79
C LEU A 91 3.03 3.14 -20.92
N GLY A 92 2.93 3.92 -19.85
CA GLY A 92 1.81 3.86 -18.90
C GLY A 92 1.94 4.85 -17.76
N SER A 93 0.87 4.92 -16.96
CA SER A 93 0.78 5.77 -15.78
C SER A 93 1.49 5.13 -14.57
N VAL A 94 2.81 5.32 -14.51
CA VAL A 94 3.69 4.83 -13.43
C VAL A 94 4.25 6.00 -12.63
N SER A 95 4.27 5.87 -11.30
CA SER A 95 4.98 6.77 -10.38
C SER A 95 5.93 5.97 -9.50
N HIS A 96 7.04 6.59 -9.13
CA HIS A 96 8.07 6.03 -8.25
C HIS A 96 8.30 6.97 -7.07
N VAL A 97 8.45 6.39 -5.88
CA VAL A 97 8.85 7.08 -4.65
C VAL A 97 10.11 6.42 -4.13
N ASP A 98 11.20 7.17 -4.10
CA ASP A 98 12.51 6.69 -3.66
C ASP A 98 12.71 6.84 -2.14
N GLN A 99 13.86 6.34 -1.65
CA GLN A 99 14.21 6.39 -0.25
C GLN A 99 14.35 7.84 0.27
N GLU A 100 14.92 8.75 -0.52
CA GLU A 100 15.12 10.15 -0.11
C GLU A 100 13.77 10.85 0.11
N GLN A 101 12.78 10.60 -0.77
CA GLN A 101 11.42 11.08 -0.59
C GLN A 101 10.75 10.48 0.64
N LEU A 102 10.89 9.17 0.89
CA LEU A 102 10.32 8.51 2.07
C LEU A 102 10.88 9.08 3.38
N GLU A 103 12.19 9.33 3.42
CA GLU A 103 12.86 9.92 4.58
C GLU A 103 12.38 11.35 4.84
N ARG A 104 12.24 12.18 3.81
CA ARG A 104 11.66 13.54 3.93
C ARG A 104 10.18 13.56 4.31
N ARG A 105 9.42 12.52 3.92
CA ARG A 105 8.00 12.37 4.27
C ARG A 105 7.80 12.01 5.73
N MET A 106 8.77 11.34 6.35
CA MET A 106 8.66 10.86 7.73
C MET A 106 7.31 10.19 7.99
N ALA A 107 6.96 9.26 7.09
CA ALA A 107 5.68 8.58 7.05
C ALA A 107 5.37 7.88 8.39
N VAL A 108 4.15 8.10 8.89
CA VAL A 108 3.59 7.42 10.05
C VAL A 108 2.80 6.19 9.59
N THR A 109 2.07 6.33 8.48
CA THR A 109 1.33 5.24 7.85
C THR A 109 1.88 4.92 6.45
N PRO A 110 1.64 3.72 5.90
CA PRO A 110 1.92 3.40 4.49
C PRO A 110 1.23 4.35 3.49
N GLY A 111 0.10 4.93 3.87
CA GLY A 111 -0.63 5.91 3.06
C GLY A 111 0.13 7.23 2.91
N ASP A 112 0.82 7.68 3.95
CA ASP A 112 1.62 8.92 3.93
C ASP A 112 2.75 8.84 2.89
N ALA A 113 3.25 7.63 2.63
CA ALA A 113 4.25 7.36 1.60
C ALA A 113 3.72 7.56 0.17
N LEU A 114 2.42 7.77 -0.03
CA LEU A 114 1.78 7.98 -1.33
C LEU A 114 1.36 9.44 -1.57
N PHE A 115 1.67 10.34 -0.64
CA PHE A 115 1.27 11.75 -0.72
C PHE A 115 1.72 12.40 -2.04
N GLY A 116 0.78 13.03 -2.74
CA GLY A 116 1.03 13.74 -3.98
C GLY A 116 1.11 12.88 -5.24
N ILE A 117 0.99 11.55 -5.15
CA ILE A 117 0.93 10.68 -6.33
C ILE A 117 -0.43 10.88 -7.05
N PRO A 118 -0.47 11.22 -8.35
CA PRO A 118 -1.72 11.41 -9.10
C PRO A 118 -2.64 10.20 -9.02
N GLY A 119 -3.93 10.42 -8.75
CA GLY A 119 -4.97 9.40 -8.82
C GLY A 119 -4.85 8.28 -7.78
N VAL A 120 -3.99 8.44 -6.77
CA VAL A 120 -3.79 7.51 -5.67
C VAL A 120 -4.21 8.17 -4.37
N ALA A 121 -4.97 7.46 -3.57
CA ALA A 121 -5.31 7.84 -2.21
C ALA A 121 -5.21 6.62 -1.30
N ALA A 122 -5.04 6.86 -0.01
CA ALA A 122 -5.12 5.81 1.00
C ALA A 122 -6.32 6.08 1.91
N GLN A 123 -6.98 5.02 2.33
CA GLN A 123 -7.98 5.05 3.37
C GLN A 123 -7.40 4.33 4.59
N THR A 124 -7.00 5.12 5.57
CA THR A 124 -6.76 4.69 6.94
C THR A 124 -7.94 5.22 7.72
N ASP A 125 -8.88 4.35 8.10
CA ASP A 125 -9.95 4.72 9.02
C ASP A 125 -9.33 5.09 10.39
N ALA A 126 -10.08 5.12 11.50
CA ALA A 126 -9.49 5.32 12.84
C ALA A 126 -8.31 4.35 13.13
N LYS A 127 -8.26 3.24 12.39
CA LYS A 127 -7.26 2.18 12.38
C LYS A 127 -5.99 2.58 11.61
N ARG A 128 -5.21 3.53 12.12
CA ARG A 128 -4.02 4.07 11.40
C ARG A 128 -2.95 3.03 11.02
N ALA A 129 -2.88 1.90 11.73
CA ALA A 129 -1.99 0.77 11.39
C ALA A 129 -2.47 -0.06 10.17
N ALA A 130 -3.76 0.01 9.83
CA ALA A 130 -4.37 -0.74 8.74
C ALA A 130 -4.66 0.19 7.56
N THR A 131 -3.98 -0.02 6.43
CA THR A 131 -4.10 0.86 5.25
C THR A 131 -4.82 0.16 4.12
N SER A 132 -5.73 0.87 3.44
CA SER A 132 -6.31 0.48 2.16
C SER A 132 -5.89 1.45 1.07
N ILE A 133 -5.59 0.95 -0.12
CA ILE A 133 -5.21 1.79 -1.26
C ILE A 133 -6.36 1.92 -2.24
N ASN A 134 -6.60 3.15 -2.68
CA ASN A 134 -7.47 3.53 -3.77
C ASN A 134 -6.65 4.01 -4.96
N ILE A 135 -6.92 3.45 -6.14
CA ILE A 135 -6.39 3.94 -7.42
C ILE A 135 -7.55 4.29 -8.33
N ARG A 136 -7.64 5.55 -8.74
CA ARG A 136 -8.66 6.08 -9.66
C ARG A 136 -10.10 5.81 -9.21
N GLY A 137 -10.35 5.66 -7.91
CA GLY A 137 -11.66 5.34 -7.37
C GLY A 137 -11.93 3.85 -7.17
N LEU A 138 -10.96 2.99 -7.51
CA LEU A 138 -11.04 1.55 -7.32
C LEU A 138 -10.26 1.16 -6.07
N GLN A 139 -10.92 0.41 -5.20
CA GLN A 139 -10.39 -0.11 -3.94
C GLN A 139 -11.17 -1.37 -3.54
N ASP A 140 -10.71 -2.03 -2.47
CA ASP A 140 -11.31 -3.21 -1.85
C ASP A 140 -11.35 -4.47 -2.74
N PHE A 141 -11.42 -5.63 -2.09
CA PHE A 141 -11.64 -6.95 -2.68
C PHE A 141 -10.73 -7.32 -3.86
N GLY A 142 -9.50 -6.78 -3.87
CA GLY A 142 -8.56 -6.94 -4.97
C GLY A 142 -8.96 -6.17 -6.23
N ARG A 143 -9.44 -4.93 -6.12
CA ARG A 143 -9.42 -4.00 -7.26
C ARG A 143 -8.06 -3.34 -7.45
N VAL A 144 -7.32 -3.17 -6.35
CA VAL A 144 -5.91 -2.75 -6.32
C VAL A 144 -5.11 -3.86 -5.66
N ALA A 145 -4.04 -4.30 -6.30
CA ALA A 145 -3.13 -5.28 -5.72
C ALA A 145 -2.03 -4.55 -4.94
N VAL A 146 -1.79 -4.96 -3.69
CA VAL A 146 -0.67 -4.48 -2.88
C VAL A 146 0.32 -5.63 -2.72
N ILE A 147 1.58 -5.37 -3.04
CA ILE A 147 2.65 -6.36 -3.08
C ILE A 147 3.84 -5.85 -2.28
N VAL A 148 4.33 -6.64 -1.32
CA VAL A 148 5.52 -6.34 -0.50
C VAL A 148 6.60 -7.37 -0.80
N ASP A 149 7.72 -6.97 -1.40
CA ASP A 149 8.80 -7.88 -1.83
C ASP A 149 8.29 -9.11 -2.63
N GLY A 150 7.26 -8.93 -3.45
CA GLY A 150 6.61 -10.01 -4.22
C GLY A 150 5.47 -10.74 -3.50
N ALA A 151 5.26 -10.52 -2.19
CA ALA A 151 4.15 -11.11 -1.43
C ALA A 151 2.87 -10.29 -1.52
N ARG A 152 1.77 -10.93 -1.93
CA ARG A 152 0.45 -10.30 -1.94
C ARG A 152 -0.07 -10.02 -0.54
N GLN A 153 -0.67 -8.85 -0.38
CA GLN A 153 -1.34 -8.40 0.84
C GLN A 153 -2.85 -8.45 0.61
N ASN A 154 -3.47 -9.60 0.91
CA ASN A 154 -4.89 -9.84 0.64
C ASN A 154 -5.78 -9.82 1.90
N PHE A 155 -5.23 -9.42 3.06
CA PHE A 155 -5.99 -9.42 4.31
C PHE A 155 -7.28 -8.61 4.14
N GLN A 156 -8.39 -9.21 4.60
CA GLN A 156 -9.70 -8.59 4.49
C GLN A 156 -10.55 -8.92 5.70
N ARG A 157 -11.34 -7.94 6.13
CA ARG A 157 -12.31 -8.07 7.21
C ARG A 157 -13.56 -7.28 6.82
N THR A 158 -14.68 -7.97 6.76
CA THR A 158 -15.97 -7.33 6.47
C THR A 158 -16.38 -6.42 7.61
N GLY A 159 -16.81 -5.21 7.28
CA GLY A 159 -17.23 -4.20 8.23
C GLY A 159 -17.80 -2.98 7.53
N HIS A 160 -17.94 -1.90 8.27
CA HIS A 160 -18.23 -0.58 7.72
C HIS A 160 -16.92 0.09 7.28
N GLY A 161 -16.92 0.77 6.14
CA GLY A 161 -15.71 1.35 5.54
C GLY A 161 -14.93 0.36 4.67
N THR A 162 -13.61 0.55 4.60
CA THR A 162 -12.71 -0.31 3.82
C THR A 162 -12.67 -1.73 4.36
N GLN A 163 -12.61 -2.71 3.44
CA GLN A 163 -12.64 -4.13 3.77
C GLN A 163 -11.35 -4.85 3.44
N SER A 164 -10.53 -4.32 2.52
CA SER A 164 -9.18 -4.84 2.26
C SER A 164 -8.15 -3.90 2.84
N VAL A 165 -7.27 -4.41 3.69
CA VAL A 165 -6.20 -3.64 4.32
C VAL A 165 -4.90 -4.43 4.34
N PHE A 166 -3.78 -3.73 4.44
CA PHE A 166 -2.47 -4.33 4.62
C PHE A 166 -1.70 -3.62 5.74
N PHE A 167 -0.67 -4.32 6.22
CA PHE A 167 0.17 -3.90 7.33
C PHE A 167 1.63 -3.94 6.87
N ILE A 168 2.32 -2.81 6.93
CA ILE A 168 3.76 -2.70 6.72
C ILE A 168 4.24 -1.45 7.44
N ASP A 169 5.35 -1.53 8.17
CA ASP A 169 5.92 -0.33 8.78
C ASP A 169 6.67 0.50 7.72
N PRO A 170 6.37 1.80 7.55
CA PRO A 170 7.07 2.68 6.61
C PRO A 170 8.59 2.73 6.77
N GLU A 171 9.15 2.48 7.96
CA GLU A 171 10.59 2.50 8.18
C GLU A 171 11.31 1.28 7.58
N LEU A 172 10.60 0.23 7.19
CA LEU A 172 11.16 -0.93 6.48
C LEU A 172 11.33 -0.70 4.97
N ILE A 173 10.58 0.27 4.43
CA ILE A 173 10.42 0.48 3.00
C ILE A 173 11.62 1.27 2.46
N LYS A 174 12.13 0.85 1.29
CA LYS A 174 13.16 1.59 0.55
C LYS A 174 12.59 2.37 -0.63
N GLN A 175 11.57 1.84 -1.29
CA GLN A 175 10.88 2.50 -2.38
C GLN A 175 9.44 2.02 -2.52
N VAL A 176 8.63 2.83 -3.18
CA VAL A 176 7.25 2.51 -3.54
C VAL A 176 7.03 2.79 -5.00
N ASP A 177 6.58 1.78 -5.74
CA ASP A 177 6.21 1.92 -7.14
C ASP A 177 4.70 1.76 -7.30
N VAL A 178 4.06 2.69 -8.01
CA VAL A 178 2.62 2.63 -8.27
C VAL A 178 2.36 2.60 -9.76
N ILE A 179 1.66 1.57 -10.23
CA ILE A 179 1.16 1.51 -11.60
C ILE A 179 -0.35 1.60 -11.59
N ARG A 180 -0.86 2.62 -12.29
CA ARG A 180 -2.29 2.88 -12.41
C ARG A 180 -2.80 2.37 -13.75
N GLY A 181 -4.06 1.94 -13.76
CA GLY A 181 -4.71 1.50 -14.98
C GLY A 181 -4.50 0.01 -15.29
N PRO A 182 -4.64 -0.40 -16.57
CA PRO A 182 -4.99 -1.77 -16.91
C PRO A 182 -3.77 -2.67 -16.96
N VAL A 183 -3.29 -3.05 -15.78
CA VAL A 183 -2.10 -3.88 -15.62
C VAL A 183 -2.39 -5.30 -15.12
N SER A 184 -3.67 -5.67 -15.08
CA SER A 184 -4.07 -7.06 -14.81
C SER A 184 -3.45 -8.06 -15.79
N ASN A 185 -3.10 -7.66 -17.02
CA ASN A 185 -2.51 -8.55 -18.02
C ASN A 185 -1.13 -9.11 -17.61
N THR A 186 -0.39 -8.42 -16.75
CA THR A 186 0.89 -8.89 -16.21
C THR A 186 0.79 -9.23 -14.73
N TYR A 187 -0.02 -8.55 -13.92
CA TYR A 187 -0.07 -8.80 -12.47
C TYR A 187 -1.27 -9.62 -11.99
N GLY A 188 -2.14 -10.05 -12.90
CA GLY A 188 -3.24 -10.97 -12.62
C GLY A 188 -4.47 -10.37 -11.94
N SER A 189 -5.44 -11.25 -11.61
CA SER A 189 -6.63 -10.88 -10.85
C SER A 189 -6.22 -10.12 -9.58
N GLY A 190 -6.93 -9.05 -9.25
CA GLY A 190 -6.49 -8.16 -8.17
C GLY A 190 -6.12 -6.75 -8.63
N ALA A 191 -5.82 -6.57 -9.92
CA ALA A 191 -5.11 -5.39 -10.44
C ALA A 191 -5.90 -4.64 -11.53
N ILE A 192 -7.24 -4.53 -11.39
CA ILE A 192 -8.07 -3.82 -12.37
C ILE A 192 -7.98 -2.30 -12.27
N GLY A 193 -7.67 -1.77 -11.08
CA GLY A 193 -7.38 -0.35 -10.86
C GLY A 193 -5.89 -0.03 -10.93
N GLY A 194 -5.05 -1.00 -10.55
CA GLY A 194 -3.60 -0.87 -10.57
C GLY A 194 -2.93 -1.77 -9.54
N VAL A 195 -1.63 -1.54 -9.35
CA VAL A 195 -0.80 -2.24 -8.37
C VAL A 195 0.09 -1.25 -7.63
N VAL A 196 0.28 -1.47 -6.34
CA VAL A 196 1.29 -0.80 -5.52
C VAL A 196 2.31 -1.83 -5.04
N PHE A 197 3.57 -1.57 -5.32
CA PHE A 197 4.69 -2.36 -4.86
C PHE A 197 5.46 -1.61 -3.80
N TYR A 198 5.65 -2.26 -2.67
CA TYR A 198 6.55 -1.84 -1.61
C TYR A 198 7.77 -2.77 -1.65
N GLU A 199 8.94 -2.18 -1.83
CA GLU A 199 10.20 -2.91 -1.72
C GLU A 199 10.89 -2.49 -0.42
N THR A 200 11.38 -3.48 0.32
CA THR A 200 12.05 -3.24 1.61
C THR A 200 13.55 -3.09 1.48
N LYS A 201 14.16 -2.41 2.46
CA LYS A 201 15.61 -2.19 2.57
C LYS A 201 16.38 -3.51 2.50
N ASP A 202 17.50 -3.52 1.78
CA ASP A 202 18.44 -4.65 1.77
C ASP A 202 19.87 -4.17 2.13
N ALA A 203 20.80 -5.12 2.28
CA ALA A 203 22.13 -4.82 2.80
C ALA A 203 23.00 -4.05 1.80
N GLU A 204 22.77 -4.22 0.49
CA GLU A 204 23.55 -3.57 -0.56
C GLU A 204 23.31 -2.06 -0.56
N ASP A 205 22.05 -1.64 -0.42
CA ASP A 205 21.69 -0.22 -0.30
C ASP A 205 22.10 0.38 1.05
N PHE A 206 22.21 -0.47 2.08
CA PHE A 206 22.51 0.00 3.43
C PHE A 206 24.01 0.09 3.72
N LEU A 207 24.87 -0.74 3.13
CA LEU A 207 26.32 -0.74 3.37
C LEU A 207 27.02 0.22 2.41
N ARG A 208 27.87 1.12 2.93
CA ARG A 208 28.66 2.01 2.06
C ARG A 208 29.71 1.20 1.28
N PRO A 209 30.22 1.73 0.15
CA PRO A 209 31.33 1.10 -0.56
C PRO A 209 32.50 0.77 0.37
N GLY A 210 32.90 -0.50 0.39
CA GLY A 210 33.99 -1.02 1.21
C GLY A 210 33.64 -1.42 2.65
N GLU A 211 32.46 -1.08 3.17
CA GLU A 211 32.04 -1.49 4.52
C GLU A 211 31.67 -2.98 4.55
N THR A 212 32.16 -3.69 5.55
CA THR A 212 31.79 -5.09 5.81
C THR A 212 30.57 -5.20 6.72
N TRP A 213 30.33 -4.20 7.55
CA TRP A 213 29.16 -4.12 8.40
C TRP A 213 28.72 -2.68 8.59
N GLY A 214 27.44 -2.51 8.89
CA GLY A 214 26.86 -1.22 9.21
C GLY A 214 25.70 -1.41 10.19
N ALA A 215 25.43 -0.39 10.99
CA ALA A 215 24.25 -0.32 11.83
C ALA A 215 23.73 1.11 11.87
N SER A 216 22.44 1.29 12.09
CA SER A 216 21.84 2.60 12.34
C SER A 216 20.77 2.49 13.41
N THR A 217 20.57 3.59 14.13
CA THR A 217 19.42 3.80 14.99
C THR A 217 18.77 5.12 14.65
N THR A 218 17.45 5.11 14.53
CA THR A 218 16.62 6.29 14.28
C THR A 218 15.63 6.43 15.42
N GLY A 219 15.56 7.63 16.01
CA GLY A 219 14.48 8.03 16.91
C GLY A 219 13.68 9.15 16.26
N ARG A 220 12.35 9.04 16.24
CA ARG A 220 11.44 10.08 15.75
C ARG A 220 10.37 10.39 16.80
N PHE A 221 10.10 11.67 16.98
CA PHE A 221 8.99 12.20 17.76
C PHE A 221 7.98 12.88 16.83
N ASP A 222 6.69 12.64 17.05
CA ASP A 222 5.59 13.37 16.45
C ASP A 222 4.79 14.08 17.55
N SER A 223 4.64 15.40 17.42
CA SER A 223 3.90 16.21 18.39
C SER A 223 2.40 15.93 18.43
N ASN A 224 1.79 15.44 17.33
CA ASN A 224 0.35 15.18 17.28
C ASN A 224 0.07 13.69 17.49
N GLY A 225 -0.59 13.36 18.60
CA GLY A 225 -0.62 12.00 19.16
C GLY A 225 0.57 11.69 20.08
N GLU A 226 1.47 12.68 20.33
CA GLU A 226 2.66 12.54 21.18
C GLU A 226 3.50 11.29 20.88
N GLY A 227 3.52 10.87 19.61
CA GLY A 227 3.99 9.57 19.19
C GLY A 227 5.51 9.44 19.13
N TRP A 228 6.00 8.25 19.43
CA TRP A 228 7.41 7.90 19.34
C TRP A 228 7.62 6.77 18.33
N THR A 229 8.69 6.86 17.54
CA THR A 229 9.15 5.76 16.68
C THR A 229 10.63 5.53 16.94
N THR A 230 11.02 4.28 17.16
CA THR A 230 12.43 3.86 17.28
C THR A 230 12.69 2.75 16.29
N SER A 231 13.69 2.93 15.43
CA SER A 231 14.12 1.92 14.46
C SER A 231 15.60 1.60 14.67
N GLY A 232 15.95 0.33 14.54
CA GLY A 232 17.33 -0.15 14.54
C GLY A 232 17.55 -1.05 13.33
N THR A 233 18.54 -0.73 12.51
CA THR A 233 18.94 -1.54 11.34
C THR A 233 20.39 -1.99 11.50
N ALA A 234 20.70 -3.22 11.13
CA ALA A 234 22.08 -3.68 11.00
C ALA A 234 22.23 -4.56 9.76
N ALA A 235 23.36 -4.42 9.07
CA ALA A 235 23.70 -5.25 7.94
C ALA A 235 25.14 -5.77 8.05
N TYR A 236 25.39 -6.92 7.45
CA TYR A 236 26.70 -7.58 7.43
C TYR A 236 26.92 -8.26 6.08
N ARG A 237 28.03 -7.93 5.41
CA ARG A 237 28.52 -8.59 4.21
C ARG A 237 29.36 -9.79 4.63
N ILE A 238 28.83 -11.00 4.42
CA ILE A 238 29.48 -12.26 4.77
C ILE A 238 30.59 -12.58 3.76
N SER A 239 30.33 -12.31 2.47
CA SER A 239 31.26 -12.39 1.34
C SER A 239 30.77 -11.46 0.23
N ASP A 240 31.54 -11.34 -0.86
CA ASP A 240 31.10 -10.58 -2.06
C ASP A 240 29.81 -11.14 -2.69
N SER A 241 29.46 -12.38 -2.34
CA SER A 241 28.30 -13.12 -2.84
C SER A 241 27.21 -13.36 -1.79
N ALA A 242 27.34 -12.84 -0.58
CA ALA A 242 26.36 -13.07 0.49
C ALA A 242 26.32 -11.93 1.50
N ASP A 243 25.12 -11.44 1.76
CA ASP A 243 24.84 -10.43 2.78
C ASP A 243 23.55 -10.71 3.55
N ILE A 244 23.42 -10.03 4.69
CA ILE A 244 22.24 -10.09 5.53
C ILE A 244 21.97 -8.73 6.15
N LEU A 245 20.70 -8.35 6.24
CA LEU A 245 20.19 -7.17 6.92
C LEU A 245 19.09 -7.60 7.90
N GLY A 246 19.14 -7.05 9.11
CA GLY A 246 18.09 -7.13 10.11
C GLY A 246 17.59 -5.74 10.50
N ASN A 247 16.29 -5.62 10.76
CA ASN A 247 15.67 -4.40 11.27
C ASN A 247 14.65 -4.72 12.38
N ILE A 248 14.51 -3.81 13.34
CA ILE A 248 13.39 -3.77 14.30
C ILE A 248 12.88 -2.33 14.42
N VAL A 249 11.56 -2.17 14.44
CA VAL A 249 10.85 -0.89 14.62
C VAL A 249 9.84 -1.03 15.74
N TRP A 250 9.81 -0.03 16.62
CA TRP A 250 8.76 0.13 17.61
C TRP A 250 8.11 1.51 17.45
N ARG A 251 6.78 1.55 17.47
CA ARG A 251 5.96 2.75 17.45
C ARG A 251 4.91 2.70 18.55
N ASP A 252 4.66 3.85 19.15
CA ASP A 252 3.62 4.08 20.16
C ASP A 252 3.07 5.48 19.91
N PHE A 253 1.80 5.56 19.54
CA PHE A 253 1.09 6.79 19.22
C PHE A 253 -0.23 6.84 19.99
N GLY A 254 -0.51 7.98 20.62
CA GLY A 254 -1.82 8.29 21.15
C GLY A 254 -2.77 8.83 20.08
N ASP A 255 -4.00 9.12 20.49
CA ASP A 255 -4.99 9.76 19.63
C ASP A 255 -4.51 11.15 19.17
N TYR A 256 -4.65 11.43 17.88
CA TYR A 256 -4.30 12.74 17.34
C TYR A 256 -5.43 13.75 17.54
N LYS A 257 -5.10 15.02 17.30
CA LYS A 257 -6.06 16.12 17.22
C LYS A 257 -6.27 16.55 15.77
N ASP A 258 -7.51 16.84 15.42
CA ASP A 258 -7.88 17.42 14.13
C ASP A 258 -7.51 18.92 14.06
N GLY A 259 -7.79 19.56 12.91
CA GLY A 259 -7.50 20.99 12.72
C GLY A 259 -8.35 21.97 13.56
N ASP A 260 -9.37 21.51 14.29
CA ASP A 260 -10.07 22.32 15.31
C ASP A 260 -9.48 22.11 16.71
N GLY A 261 -8.52 21.20 16.86
CA GLY A 261 -7.91 20.81 18.12
C GLY A 261 -8.72 19.77 18.89
N ASP A 262 -9.75 19.17 18.28
CA ASP A 262 -10.55 18.11 18.88
C ASP A 262 -9.79 16.78 18.78
N THR A 263 -9.77 16.01 19.86
CA THR A 263 -9.20 14.65 19.85
C THR A 263 -10.08 13.73 19.00
N VAL A 264 -9.44 12.97 18.11
CA VAL A 264 -10.12 11.96 17.30
C VAL A 264 -9.91 10.60 17.95
N ASP A 265 -10.90 10.15 18.72
CA ASP A 265 -10.83 8.94 19.54
C ASP A 265 -10.59 7.67 18.71
N GLY A 266 -9.77 6.76 19.25
CA GLY A 266 -9.49 5.45 18.64
C GLY A 266 -8.50 5.50 17.49
N THR A 267 -7.70 6.57 17.40
CA THR A 267 -6.65 6.78 16.40
C THR A 267 -5.25 6.48 16.90
N GLY A 268 -5.09 6.27 18.21
CA GLY A 268 -3.88 5.75 18.83
C GLY A 268 -3.63 4.29 18.45
N PHE A 269 -2.35 3.93 18.35
CA PHE A 269 -1.91 2.61 17.94
C PHE A 269 -0.47 2.32 18.39
N ASP A 270 -0.15 1.04 18.55
CA ASP A 270 1.19 0.53 18.78
C ASP A 270 1.59 -0.40 17.62
N VAL A 271 2.87 -0.36 17.25
CA VAL A 271 3.46 -1.28 16.25
C VAL A 271 4.79 -1.80 16.78
N LEU A 272 4.97 -3.12 16.74
CA LEU A 272 6.28 -3.76 16.81
C LEU A 272 6.51 -4.54 15.51
N SER A 273 7.37 -4.01 14.65
CA SER A 273 7.71 -4.63 13.38
C SER A 273 9.19 -5.01 13.34
N GLY A 274 9.53 -5.97 12.50
CA GLY A 274 10.91 -6.35 12.25
C GLY A 274 11.07 -7.06 10.93
N MET A 275 12.31 -7.11 10.45
CA MET A 275 12.64 -7.72 9.19
C MET A 275 13.98 -8.42 9.26
N LEU A 276 14.12 -9.50 8.49
CA LEU A 276 15.39 -10.14 8.17
C LEU A 276 15.43 -10.41 6.66
N LYS A 277 16.46 -9.93 5.98
CA LYS A 277 16.63 -10.09 4.53
C LYS A 277 18.05 -10.57 4.25
N SER A 278 18.19 -11.64 3.48
CA SER A 278 19.48 -12.18 3.06
C SER A 278 19.55 -12.20 1.54
N THR A 279 20.64 -11.69 0.99
CA THR A 279 20.95 -11.79 -0.44
C THR A 279 22.07 -12.78 -0.64
N LEU A 280 21.91 -13.67 -1.61
CA LEU A 280 22.92 -14.62 -2.04
C LEU A 280 23.09 -14.46 -3.55
N LYS A 281 24.32 -14.46 -4.04
CA LYS A 281 24.65 -14.43 -5.47
C LYS A 281 25.36 -15.76 -5.82
N PRO A 282 24.63 -16.86 -6.07
CA PRO A 282 25.23 -18.19 -6.30
C PRO A 282 26.20 -18.24 -7.49
N THR A 283 25.97 -17.38 -8.47
CA THR A 283 26.81 -17.13 -9.63
C THR A 283 26.79 -15.62 -9.93
N ASP A 284 27.67 -15.13 -10.79
CA ASP A 284 27.66 -13.73 -11.24
C ASP A 284 26.34 -13.33 -11.91
N ASN A 285 25.64 -14.30 -12.53
CA ASN A 285 24.39 -14.09 -13.26
C ASN A 285 23.13 -14.48 -12.46
N SER A 286 23.23 -14.77 -11.16
CA SER A 286 22.05 -15.18 -10.38
C SER A 286 22.03 -14.59 -8.98
N GLU A 287 20.83 -14.27 -8.52
CA GLU A 287 20.58 -13.68 -7.21
C GLU A 287 19.40 -14.39 -6.54
N LEU A 288 19.56 -14.77 -5.27
CA LEU A 288 18.52 -15.28 -4.39
C LEU A 288 18.36 -14.32 -3.21
N LYS A 289 17.21 -13.67 -3.11
CA LYS A 289 16.80 -12.88 -1.94
C LYS A 289 15.80 -13.68 -1.11
N LEU A 290 16.11 -13.89 0.17
CA LEU A 290 15.21 -14.49 1.16
C LEU A 290 14.81 -13.41 2.18
N GLY A 291 13.52 -13.23 2.40
CA GLY A 291 12.98 -12.21 3.30
C GLY A 291 12.01 -12.77 4.32
N TRP A 292 12.02 -12.16 5.51
CA TRP A 292 10.98 -12.28 6.52
C TRP A 292 10.64 -10.89 7.04
N ILE A 293 9.36 -10.55 7.10
CA ILE A 293 8.82 -9.34 7.74
C ILE A 293 7.79 -9.80 8.77
N GLY A 294 7.97 -9.39 10.02
CA GLY A 294 7.03 -9.61 11.12
C GLY A 294 6.43 -8.30 11.59
N ALA A 295 5.15 -8.30 11.94
CA ALA A 295 4.49 -7.17 12.58
C ALA A 295 3.53 -7.66 13.67
N ASN A 296 3.44 -6.90 14.75
CA ASN A 296 2.43 -7.03 15.78
C ASN A 296 1.89 -5.63 16.09
N ASP A 297 0.67 -5.37 15.68
CA ASP A 297 0.07 -4.04 15.76
C ASP A 297 -1.15 -4.10 16.67
N SER A 298 -1.38 -3.05 17.45
CA SER A 298 -2.56 -2.97 18.32
C SER A 298 -3.19 -1.60 18.30
N TRP A 299 -4.53 -1.55 18.33
CA TRP A 299 -5.32 -0.33 18.37
C TRP A 299 -6.69 -0.61 18.99
N SER A 300 -7.52 0.43 19.13
CA SER A 300 -8.89 0.31 19.63
C SER A 300 -9.93 0.64 18.55
N GLU A 301 -11.10 -0.01 18.60
CA GLU A 301 -12.18 0.21 17.63
C GLU A 301 -13.55 0.43 18.30
N GLY A 302 -14.44 1.11 17.56
CA GLY A 302 -15.84 1.26 17.92
C GLY A 302 -16.08 2.18 19.13
N GLY A 303 -15.20 3.17 19.36
CA GLY A 303 -15.22 3.99 20.57
C GLY A 303 -14.77 3.18 21.79
N GLU A 304 -13.58 2.57 21.69
CA GLU A 304 -12.93 1.76 22.73
C GLU A 304 -13.69 0.48 23.15
N ASN A 305 -14.64 0.03 22.31
CA ASN A 305 -15.41 -1.18 22.59
C ASN A 305 -14.64 -2.46 22.36
N TYR A 306 -13.64 -2.38 21.49
CA TYR A 306 -12.81 -3.50 21.13
C TYR A 306 -11.35 -3.10 21.18
N ASP A 307 -10.54 -3.95 21.78
CA ASP A 307 -9.10 -3.96 21.56
C ASP A 307 -8.81 -4.89 20.38
N VAL A 308 -8.00 -4.43 19.44
CA VAL A 308 -7.63 -5.21 18.25
C VAL A 308 -6.13 -5.42 18.25
N ASP A 309 -5.72 -6.68 18.11
CA ASP A 309 -4.34 -7.09 17.96
C ASP A 309 -4.18 -7.81 16.60
N THR A 310 -3.25 -7.38 15.77
CA THR A 310 -2.86 -8.09 14.55
C THR A 310 -1.48 -8.69 14.69
N ARG A 311 -1.28 -9.86 14.09
CA ARG A 311 0.03 -10.46 13.89
C ARG A 311 0.18 -10.83 12.44
N GLN A 312 1.24 -10.36 11.81
CA GLN A 312 1.56 -10.66 10.43
C GLN A 312 2.97 -11.23 10.31
N ASN A 313 3.13 -12.28 9.51
CA ASN A 313 4.42 -12.80 9.07
C ASN A 313 4.41 -12.98 7.55
N THR A 314 5.20 -12.18 6.86
CA THR A 314 5.43 -12.31 5.42
C THR A 314 6.79 -12.95 5.19
N PHE A 315 6.83 -14.06 4.46
CA PHE A 315 8.05 -14.74 4.02
C PHE A 315 8.14 -14.63 2.51
N THR A 316 9.32 -14.29 1.99
CA THR A 316 9.58 -14.15 0.56
C THR A 316 10.84 -14.90 0.14
N GLY A 317 10.80 -15.50 -1.04
CA GLY A 317 11.94 -16.05 -1.74
C GLY A 317 11.88 -15.59 -3.19
N ARG A 318 12.90 -14.85 -3.62
CA ARG A 318 13.00 -14.29 -4.97
C ARG A 318 14.29 -14.72 -5.59
N TYR A 319 14.21 -15.42 -6.71
CA TYR A 319 15.37 -15.92 -7.43
C TYR A 319 15.35 -15.40 -8.86
N ASN A 320 16.40 -14.69 -9.22
CA ASN A 320 16.56 -14.09 -10.54
C ASN A 320 17.81 -14.68 -11.21
N ILE A 321 17.71 -14.96 -12.51
CA ILE A 321 18.84 -15.28 -13.36
C ILE A 321 18.78 -14.35 -14.57
N THR A 322 19.82 -13.54 -14.75
CA THR A 322 19.96 -12.65 -15.90
C THR A 322 21.38 -12.84 -16.43
N ASP A 323 21.49 -13.09 -17.73
CA ASP A 323 22.77 -13.38 -18.38
C ASP A 323 22.87 -12.57 -19.67
N ASP A 324 23.72 -11.55 -19.66
CA ASP A 324 23.86 -10.60 -20.78
C ASP A 324 24.35 -11.28 -22.07
N ASP A 325 25.10 -12.39 -21.95
CA ASP A 325 25.54 -13.18 -23.11
C ASP A 325 24.40 -14.04 -23.67
N LYS A 326 23.33 -14.24 -22.89
CA LYS A 326 22.14 -15.01 -23.25
C LYS A 326 20.91 -14.13 -23.15
N SER A 327 20.76 -13.23 -24.12
CA SER A 327 19.61 -12.31 -24.24
C SER A 327 18.24 -12.98 -24.14
N TRP A 328 18.13 -14.30 -24.37
CA TRP A 328 16.89 -15.06 -24.21
C TRP A 328 16.53 -15.40 -22.75
N LEU A 329 17.44 -15.23 -21.79
CA LEU A 329 17.32 -15.64 -20.39
C LEU A 329 17.36 -14.42 -19.45
N ASP A 330 16.19 -14.10 -18.92
CA ASP A 330 15.98 -13.09 -17.88
C ASP A 330 14.83 -13.60 -17.01
N LEU A 331 15.14 -14.61 -16.20
CA LEU A 331 14.19 -15.45 -15.48
C LEU A 331 14.04 -14.95 -14.05
N HIS A 332 12.81 -14.72 -13.62
CA HIS A 332 12.46 -14.37 -12.26
C HIS A 332 11.48 -15.39 -11.69
N ILE A 333 11.72 -15.77 -10.43
CA ILE A 333 10.87 -16.69 -9.66
C ILE A 333 10.64 -16.06 -8.30
N ASN A 334 9.40 -15.70 -8.02
CA ASN A 334 8.96 -15.21 -6.73
C ASN A 334 8.05 -16.24 -6.07
N ALA A 335 8.32 -16.56 -4.82
CA ALA A 335 7.46 -17.37 -3.97
C ALA A 335 7.30 -16.70 -2.61
N SER A 336 6.10 -16.73 -2.05
CA SER A 336 5.83 -16.08 -0.78
C SER A 336 4.69 -16.71 0.01
N ALA A 337 4.72 -16.47 1.32
CA ALA A 337 3.65 -16.78 2.25
C ALA A 337 3.42 -15.57 3.16
N ASN A 338 2.20 -15.04 3.20
CA ASN A 338 1.78 -14.01 4.13
C ASN A 338 0.74 -14.59 5.07
N ILE A 339 1.06 -14.66 6.35
CA ILE A 339 0.25 -15.27 7.40
C ILE A 339 -0.19 -14.14 8.32
N ALA A 340 -1.47 -13.79 8.27
CA ALA A 340 -2.03 -12.68 9.03
C ALA A 340 -3.16 -13.17 9.93
N SER A 341 -3.10 -12.84 11.22
CA SER A 341 -4.18 -13.07 12.18
C SER A 341 -4.56 -11.78 12.88
N LEU A 342 -5.86 -11.60 13.12
CA LEU A 342 -6.42 -10.45 13.83
C LEU A 342 -7.34 -10.95 14.94
N ASP A 343 -7.01 -10.63 16.19
CA ASP A 343 -7.86 -10.86 17.35
C ASP A 343 -8.60 -9.55 17.71
N GLN A 344 -9.92 -9.58 17.72
CA GLN A 344 -10.76 -8.52 18.27
C GLN A 344 -11.29 -8.97 19.65
N THR A 345 -10.86 -8.30 20.72
CA THR A 345 -11.26 -8.57 22.10
C THR A 345 -12.37 -7.62 22.53
N TYR A 346 -13.44 -8.13 23.14
CA TYR A 346 -14.56 -7.31 23.61
C TYR A 346 -14.25 -6.70 24.98
N ASN A 347 -14.25 -5.37 25.10
CA ASN A 347 -13.91 -4.67 26.36
C ASN A 347 -15.09 -4.57 27.34
N ARG A 348 -16.29 -4.89 26.87
CA ARG A 348 -17.53 -4.90 27.65
C ARG A 348 -18.49 -5.95 27.14
N ASP A 349 -19.46 -6.30 27.98
CA ASP A 349 -20.56 -7.17 27.56
C ASP A 349 -21.33 -6.50 26.42
N VAL A 350 -21.56 -7.25 25.34
CA VAL A 350 -22.34 -6.78 24.20
C VAL A 350 -23.41 -7.79 23.83
N THR A 351 -24.59 -7.30 23.43
CA THR A 351 -25.63 -8.15 22.87
C THR A 351 -25.35 -8.39 21.38
N ARG A 352 -25.46 -9.65 20.94
CA ARG A 352 -25.31 -10.12 19.56
C ARG A 352 -26.43 -11.10 19.21
N TYR A 353 -26.46 -11.57 17.97
CA TYR A 353 -27.34 -12.65 17.53
C TYR A 353 -26.55 -13.92 17.27
N SER A 354 -27.03 -15.04 17.79
CA SER A 354 -26.49 -16.35 17.47
C SER A 354 -26.72 -16.65 16.00
N SER A 355 -25.66 -17.04 15.27
CA SER A 355 -25.76 -17.45 13.87
C SER A 355 -26.53 -18.76 13.68
N VAL A 356 -26.59 -19.60 14.73
CA VAL A 356 -27.27 -20.89 14.71
C VAL A 356 -28.76 -20.74 15.00
N THR A 357 -29.13 -19.93 15.99
CA THR A 357 -30.52 -19.84 16.47
C THR A 357 -31.24 -18.57 16.05
N GLY A 358 -30.52 -17.54 15.61
CA GLY A 358 -31.06 -16.21 15.32
C GLY A 358 -31.54 -15.44 16.56
N LEU A 359 -31.35 -15.98 17.76
CA LEU A 359 -31.77 -15.36 19.02
C LEU A 359 -30.69 -14.44 19.59
N PRO A 360 -31.07 -13.39 20.35
CA PRO A 360 -30.12 -12.57 21.09
C PRO A 360 -29.29 -13.40 22.07
N ILE A 361 -27.98 -13.17 22.08
CA ILE A 361 -27.00 -13.69 23.03
C ILE A 361 -26.20 -12.55 23.63
N VAL A 362 -25.63 -12.77 24.81
CA VAL A 362 -24.67 -11.84 25.43
C VAL A 362 -23.27 -12.40 25.22
N VAL A 363 -22.44 -11.65 24.50
CA VAL A 363 -21.00 -11.90 24.38
C VAL A 363 -20.34 -11.16 25.54
N PRO A 364 -19.76 -11.88 26.53
CA PRO A 364 -19.19 -11.25 27.70
C PRO A 364 -17.89 -10.50 27.38
N ALA A 365 -17.55 -9.52 28.21
CA ALA A 365 -16.24 -8.88 28.18
C ALA A 365 -15.11 -9.93 28.27
N GLY A 366 -14.06 -9.75 27.48
CA GLY A 366 -12.92 -10.68 27.36
C GLY A 366 -13.13 -11.81 26.35
N SER A 367 -14.32 -11.98 25.78
CA SER A 367 -14.49 -12.82 24.59
C SER A 367 -13.65 -12.31 23.43
N LYS A 368 -13.29 -13.20 22.51
CA LYS A 368 -12.47 -12.90 21.34
C LYS A 368 -13.10 -13.40 20.06
N THR A 369 -12.95 -12.59 19.02
CA THR A 369 -13.16 -12.96 17.63
C THR A 369 -11.81 -13.01 16.93
N GLY A 370 -11.54 -14.07 16.17
CA GLY A 370 -10.32 -14.18 15.35
C GLY A 370 -10.63 -14.14 13.86
N TYR A 371 -9.80 -13.44 13.09
CA TYR A 371 -9.81 -13.42 11.63
C TYR A 371 -8.41 -13.79 11.12
N ASP A 372 -8.28 -15.01 10.61
CA ASP A 372 -7.02 -15.53 10.08
C ASP A 372 -7.11 -15.59 8.55
N LEU A 373 -6.10 -15.05 7.87
CA LEU A 373 -5.96 -15.14 6.42
C LEU A 373 -4.51 -15.47 6.05
N ASP A 374 -4.33 -16.65 5.47
CA ASP A 374 -3.05 -17.08 4.92
C ASP A 374 -3.07 -16.94 3.40
N THR A 375 -2.13 -16.17 2.85
CA THR A 375 -1.92 -15.99 1.41
C THR A 375 -0.63 -16.68 0.97
N TYR A 376 -0.72 -17.62 0.04
CA TYR A 376 0.44 -18.22 -0.63
C TYR A 376 0.47 -17.80 -2.09
N SER A 377 1.63 -17.38 -2.60
CA SER A 377 1.76 -17.00 -4.01
C SER A 377 3.06 -17.44 -4.64
N ILE A 378 2.98 -17.72 -5.94
CA ILE A 378 4.10 -17.98 -6.84
C ILE A 378 3.89 -17.11 -8.08
N ASP A 379 4.93 -16.42 -8.55
CA ASP A 379 4.97 -15.68 -9.81
C ASP A 379 6.29 -15.99 -10.52
N VAL A 380 6.21 -16.43 -11.78
CA VAL A 380 7.37 -16.83 -12.58
C VAL A 380 7.25 -16.19 -13.95
N TRP A 381 8.33 -15.55 -14.41
CA TRP A 381 8.39 -15.03 -15.77
C TRP A 381 9.80 -15.04 -16.32
N ASN A 382 9.89 -15.09 -17.65
CA ASN A 382 11.13 -14.89 -18.38
C ASN A 382 10.92 -13.86 -19.48
N THR A 383 11.90 -12.98 -19.68
CA THR A 383 11.96 -12.06 -20.82
C THR A 383 13.06 -12.50 -21.78
N SER A 384 12.71 -12.74 -23.04
CA SER A 384 13.66 -13.07 -24.11
C SER A 384 13.81 -11.89 -25.07
N ARG A 385 15.05 -11.44 -25.28
CA ARG A 385 15.40 -10.31 -26.13
C ARG A 385 16.12 -10.78 -27.39
N PHE A 386 15.68 -10.35 -28.57
CA PHE A 386 16.28 -10.71 -29.85
C PHE A 386 15.91 -9.70 -30.95
N ASP A 387 16.65 -9.71 -32.07
CA ASP A 387 16.37 -8.83 -33.21
C ASP A 387 15.87 -9.61 -34.43
N THR A 388 14.91 -9.04 -35.18
CA THR A 388 14.55 -9.50 -36.53
C THR A 388 14.77 -8.38 -37.55
N GLY A 389 15.99 -8.31 -38.09
CA GLY A 389 16.38 -7.23 -39.00
C GLY A 389 16.54 -5.91 -38.25
N ALA A 390 15.66 -4.95 -38.50
CA ALA A 390 15.67 -3.62 -37.88
C ALA A 390 14.73 -3.50 -36.67
N VAL A 391 14.06 -4.59 -36.30
CA VAL A 391 13.08 -4.64 -35.21
C VAL A 391 13.72 -5.37 -34.03
N SER A 392 13.73 -4.74 -32.87
CA SER A 392 14.13 -5.36 -31.61
C SER A 392 12.89 -5.89 -30.89
N HIS A 393 13.01 -7.06 -30.28
CA HIS A 393 11.94 -7.79 -29.61
C HIS A 393 12.28 -8.00 -28.14
N GLU A 394 11.30 -7.79 -27.27
CA GLU A 394 11.30 -8.21 -25.87
C GLU A 394 10.03 -9.04 -25.60
N LEU A 395 10.21 -10.37 -25.62
CA LEU A 395 9.14 -11.33 -25.42
C LEU A 395 9.11 -11.78 -23.95
N THR A 396 8.17 -11.27 -23.17
CA THR A 396 7.94 -11.69 -21.79
C THR A 396 6.83 -12.73 -21.72
N TYR A 397 7.06 -13.84 -21.03
CA TYR A 397 6.06 -14.87 -20.80
C TYR A 397 6.18 -15.42 -19.38
N GLY A 398 5.05 -15.74 -18.78
CA GLY A 398 5.02 -16.16 -17.38
C GLY A 398 3.65 -16.60 -16.90
N GLY A 399 3.58 -16.85 -15.60
CA GLY A 399 2.34 -17.18 -14.93
C GLY A 399 2.47 -17.03 -13.42
N ASP A 400 1.32 -16.87 -12.79
CA ASP A 400 1.18 -16.68 -11.36
C ASP A 400 0.06 -17.55 -10.78
N TRP A 401 0.17 -17.81 -9.49
CA TRP A 401 -0.80 -18.53 -8.69
C TRP A 401 -0.87 -17.90 -7.30
N VAL A 402 -2.08 -17.74 -6.78
CA VAL A 402 -2.38 -17.19 -5.47
C VAL A 402 -3.44 -18.06 -4.81
N THR A 403 -3.25 -18.41 -3.54
CA THR A 403 -4.29 -19.00 -2.69
C THR A 403 -4.44 -18.24 -1.41
N ASP A 404 -5.68 -17.90 -1.08
CA ASP A 404 -6.09 -17.37 0.21
C ASP A 404 -6.84 -18.46 0.98
N ASP A 405 -6.49 -18.68 2.25
CA ASP A 405 -7.18 -19.57 3.19
C ASP A 405 -7.68 -18.71 4.35
N VAL A 406 -9.00 -18.56 4.47
CA VAL A 406 -9.65 -17.69 5.45
C VAL A 406 -10.31 -18.55 6.52
N VAL A 407 -9.97 -18.27 7.78
CA VAL A 407 -10.60 -18.87 8.94
C VAL A 407 -11.06 -17.78 9.90
N THR A 408 -12.36 -17.69 10.09
CA THR A 408 -12.96 -16.79 11.08
C THR A 408 -13.50 -17.57 12.27
N SER A 409 -13.21 -17.10 13.47
CA SER A 409 -13.69 -17.69 14.74
C SER A 409 -14.47 -16.66 15.55
N SER A 410 -15.59 -17.07 16.14
CA SER A 410 -16.52 -16.18 16.83
C SER A 410 -17.07 -16.83 18.11
N PRO A 411 -17.28 -16.07 19.20
CA PRO A 411 -17.76 -16.58 20.49
C PRO A 411 -19.29 -16.82 20.51
N GLU A 412 -19.78 -17.63 19.56
CA GLU A 412 -21.18 -18.12 19.45
C GLU A 412 -22.21 -17.14 18.82
N GLY A 413 -21.76 -15.97 18.35
CA GLY A 413 -22.53 -15.04 17.49
C GLY A 413 -21.91 -13.63 17.40
N GLY A 414 -22.20 -12.86 16.35
CA GLY A 414 -21.64 -11.50 16.20
C GLY A 414 -21.42 -11.02 14.78
N SER A 415 -20.62 -9.95 14.63
CA SER A 415 -20.17 -9.32 13.37
C SER A 415 -19.31 -10.24 12.49
N ASP A 416 -18.88 -11.36 13.05
CA ASP A 416 -17.70 -12.08 12.58
C ASP A 416 -18.07 -13.09 11.50
N ILE A 417 -19.31 -13.56 11.52
CA ILE A 417 -19.91 -14.39 10.46
C ILE A 417 -19.96 -13.68 9.10
N TYR A 418 -19.74 -12.36 9.06
CA TYR A 418 -19.74 -11.60 7.82
C TYR A 418 -18.43 -11.71 7.04
N THR A 419 -17.36 -12.18 7.69
CA THR A 419 -16.13 -12.56 7.00
C THR A 419 -16.12 -14.09 6.93
N PRO A 420 -16.70 -14.70 5.88
CA PRO A 420 -16.88 -16.14 5.78
C PRO A 420 -15.53 -16.85 5.64
N SER A 421 -15.40 -17.98 6.34
CA SER A 421 -14.29 -18.91 6.13
C SER A 421 -14.39 -19.57 4.75
N GLY A 422 -13.25 -19.86 4.13
CA GLY A 422 -13.20 -20.49 2.82
C GLY A 422 -11.84 -20.35 2.16
N LYS A 423 -11.70 -20.95 0.98
CA LYS A 423 -10.46 -20.90 0.20
C LYS A 423 -10.72 -20.25 -1.14
N ARG A 424 -9.86 -19.33 -1.55
CA ARG A 424 -9.84 -18.74 -2.88
C ARG A 424 -8.55 -19.12 -3.57
N ARG A 425 -8.63 -19.62 -4.79
CA ARG A 425 -7.48 -19.89 -5.66
C ARG A 425 -7.62 -19.09 -6.94
N VAL A 426 -6.55 -18.41 -7.33
CA VAL A 426 -6.46 -17.67 -8.58
C VAL A 426 -5.17 -18.11 -9.28
N SER A 427 -5.21 -18.31 -10.58
CA SER A 427 -4.03 -18.57 -11.40
C SER A 427 -4.15 -17.89 -12.74
N GLY A 428 -3.03 -17.51 -13.33
CA GLY A 428 -3.02 -17.08 -14.72
C GLY A 428 -1.70 -17.31 -15.42
N ALA A 429 -1.75 -17.24 -16.74
CA ALA A 429 -0.61 -17.33 -17.63
C ALA A 429 -0.72 -16.25 -18.69
N TYR A 430 0.41 -15.65 -19.07
CA TYR A 430 0.42 -14.55 -20.01
C TYR A 430 1.63 -14.60 -20.94
N ILE A 431 1.49 -13.92 -22.06
CA ILE A 431 2.54 -13.62 -23.02
C ILE A 431 2.39 -12.16 -23.44
N GLN A 432 3.51 -11.46 -23.49
CA GLN A 432 3.59 -10.06 -23.89
C GLN A 432 4.80 -9.89 -24.79
N GLU A 433 4.59 -9.28 -25.95
CA GLU A 433 5.62 -8.94 -26.91
C GLU A 433 5.71 -7.43 -26.97
N LYS A 434 6.88 -6.87 -26.68
CA LYS A 434 7.23 -5.50 -27.05
C LYS A 434 8.14 -5.57 -28.26
N PHE A 435 7.79 -4.89 -29.34
CA PHE A 435 8.74 -4.66 -30.41
C PHE A 435 9.00 -3.17 -30.60
N THR A 436 10.26 -2.85 -30.86
CA THR A 436 10.75 -1.49 -31.07
C THR A 436 11.35 -1.39 -32.46
N TRP A 437 10.92 -0.38 -33.21
CA TRP A 437 11.44 -0.08 -34.55
C TRP A 437 11.57 1.43 -34.73
N GLU A 438 12.82 1.91 -34.67
CA GLU A 438 13.16 3.33 -34.75
C GLU A 438 12.40 4.18 -33.71
N TRP A 439 11.35 4.88 -34.14
CA TRP A 439 10.53 5.77 -33.33
C TRP A 439 9.24 5.10 -32.83
N LEU A 440 8.98 3.85 -33.20
CA LEU A 440 7.74 3.12 -32.90
C LEU A 440 7.99 2.02 -31.87
N GLU A 441 7.16 1.98 -30.84
CA GLU A 441 7.07 0.88 -29.88
C GLU A 441 5.66 0.31 -29.89
N VAL A 442 5.52 -1.01 -29.91
CA VAL A 442 4.22 -1.67 -29.82
C VAL A 442 4.30 -2.81 -28.84
N ILE A 443 3.39 -2.80 -27.85
CA ILE A 443 3.27 -3.86 -26.85
C ILE A 443 1.95 -4.59 -27.08
N GLY A 444 2.02 -5.84 -27.52
CA GLY A 444 0.88 -6.75 -27.61
C GLY A 444 0.90 -7.76 -26.47
N GLY A 445 -0.21 -7.95 -25.76
CA GLY A 445 -0.28 -8.88 -24.63
C GLY A 445 -1.58 -9.66 -24.61
N LEU A 446 -1.49 -10.89 -24.09
CA LEU A 446 -2.64 -11.75 -23.84
C LEU A 446 -2.45 -12.49 -22.54
N ARG A 447 -3.48 -12.50 -21.70
CA ARG A 447 -3.49 -13.22 -20.43
C ARG A 447 -4.73 -14.08 -20.29
N TYR A 448 -4.55 -15.31 -19.81
CA TYR A 448 -5.63 -16.18 -19.37
C TYR A 448 -5.62 -16.27 -17.84
N ASP A 449 -6.74 -15.96 -17.20
CA ASP A 449 -6.96 -16.09 -15.76
C ASP A 449 -8.01 -17.16 -15.48
N SER A 450 -7.85 -17.87 -14.36
CA SER A 450 -8.82 -18.81 -13.81
C SER A 450 -8.89 -18.63 -12.30
N TYR A 451 -10.08 -18.75 -11.73
CA TYR A 451 -10.28 -18.72 -10.29
C TYR A 451 -11.26 -19.79 -9.83
N LYS A 452 -11.14 -20.13 -8.54
CA LYS A 452 -12.03 -21.03 -7.82
C LYS A 452 -12.16 -20.58 -6.37
N LEU A 453 -13.39 -20.44 -5.88
CA LEU A 453 -13.74 -20.22 -4.48
C LEU A 453 -14.42 -21.49 -3.97
N ASP A 454 -13.91 -22.00 -2.86
CA ASP A 454 -14.40 -23.20 -2.17
C ASP A 454 -14.79 -22.85 -0.73
N SER A 455 -15.98 -23.25 -0.29
CA SER A 455 -16.39 -23.21 1.11
C SER A 455 -17.33 -24.37 1.45
N ASP A 456 -17.74 -24.47 2.72
CA ASP A 456 -18.74 -25.47 3.16
C ASP A 456 -20.12 -25.25 2.50
N GLU A 457 -20.39 -24.04 2.01
CA GLU A 457 -21.66 -23.64 1.40
C GLU A 457 -21.70 -23.86 -0.12
N GLY A 458 -20.55 -24.00 -0.79
CA GLY A 458 -20.49 -24.25 -2.23
C GLY A 458 -19.16 -23.93 -2.91
N GLU A 459 -19.14 -24.14 -4.22
CA GLU A 459 -18.00 -23.87 -5.10
C GLU A 459 -18.42 -22.91 -6.21
N VAL A 460 -17.60 -21.88 -6.45
CA VAL A 460 -17.76 -20.92 -7.56
C VAL A 460 -16.46 -20.86 -8.35
N SER A 461 -16.52 -20.89 -9.67
CA SER A 461 -15.32 -20.79 -10.52
C SER A 461 -15.61 -20.06 -11.82
N GLY A 462 -14.54 -19.66 -12.48
CA GLY A 462 -14.61 -19.08 -13.81
C GLY A 462 -13.23 -18.79 -14.38
N ASP A 463 -13.24 -18.32 -15.62
CA ASP A 463 -12.04 -18.02 -16.38
C ASP A 463 -12.26 -16.84 -17.32
N ARG A 464 -11.16 -16.22 -17.76
CA ARG A 464 -11.19 -15.13 -18.71
C ARG A 464 -9.90 -15.04 -19.51
N LEU A 465 -10.04 -14.66 -20.78
CA LEU A 465 -8.94 -14.20 -21.63
C LEU A 465 -9.00 -12.67 -21.76
N SER A 466 -7.90 -12.00 -21.48
CA SER A 466 -7.79 -10.54 -21.39
C SER A 466 -6.67 -10.03 -22.32
N PRO A 467 -7.00 -9.30 -23.40
CA PRO A 467 -6.01 -8.73 -24.31
C PRO A 467 -5.49 -7.36 -23.84
N ARG A 468 -4.30 -6.99 -24.33
CA ARG A 468 -3.70 -5.67 -24.23
C ARG A 468 -3.00 -5.28 -25.54
N ILE A 469 -3.11 -4.02 -25.92
CA ILE A 469 -2.32 -3.40 -26.97
C ILE A 469 -1.91 -2.00 -26.53
N THR A 470 -0.63 -1.69 -26.65
CA THR A 470 -0.07 -0.34 -26.44
C THR A 470 0.73 0.04 -27.66
N VAL A 471 0.62 1.29 -28.11
CA VAL A 471 1.42 1.85 -29.21
C VAL A 471 2.04 3.16 -28.71
N GLY A 472 3.36 3.22 -28.68
CA GLY A 472 4.16 4.39 -28.36
C GLY A 472 4.90 4.92 -29.58
N VAL A 473 5.01 6.24 -29.70
CA VAL A 473 5.70 6.90 -30.81
C VAL A 473 6.58 8.03 -30.28
N SER A 474 7.82 8.08 -30.74
CA SER A 474 8.82 9.13 -30.42
C SER A 474 9.21 9.87 -31.71
N PRO A 475 8.30 10.70 -32.27
CA PRO A 475 8.38 11.15 -33.67
C PRO A 475 9.42 12.26 -33.91
N PHE A 476 9.99 12.84 -32.86
CA PHE A 476 10.88 13.99 -32.97
C PHE A 476 12.31 13.59 -32.66
N GLN A 477 13.24 13.99 -33.53
CA GLN A 477 14.69 13.91 -33.32
C GLN A 477 15.32 15.31 -33.26
N ASN A 478 14.49 16.35 -33.23
CA ASN A 478 14.93 17.73 -33.20
C ASN A 478 15.21 18.15 -31.75
N ILE A 479 16.27 18.94 -31.57
CA ILE A 479 16.69 19.50 -30.29
C ILE A 479 15.49 20.09 -29.54
N GLY A 480 15.32 19.66 -28.29
CA GLY A 480 14.28 20.14 -27.37
C GLY A 480 12.96 19.35 -27.40
N LEU A 481 12.71 18.52 -28.42
CA LEU A 481 11.57 17.58 -28.46
C LEU A 481 12.00 16.12 -28.61
N GLU A 482 13.29 15.84 -28.64
CA GLU A 482 13.86 14.49 -28.77
C GLU A 482 13.41 13.51 -27.67
N GLY A 483 13.13 14.03 -26.47
CA GLY A 483 12.59 13.26 -25.35
C GLY A 483 11.08 13.02 -25.37
N LEU A 484 10.34 13.54 -26.35
CA LEU A 484 8.87 13.46 -26.38
C LEU A 484 8.38 12.14 -26.98
N GLN A 485 7.66 11.39 -26.17
CA GLN A 485 6.97 10.17 -26.55
C GLN A 485 5.48 10.30 -26.29
N VAL A 486 4.65 9.85 -27.24
CA VAL A 486 3.19 9.80 -27.12
C VAL A 486 2.76 8.36 -27.21
N TYR A 487 1.82 7.93 -26.36
CA TYR A 487 1.33 6.56 -26.38
C TYR A 487 -0.19 6.46 -26.28
N GLY A 488 -0.71 5.33 -26.73
CA GLY A 488 -2.10 4.93 -26.55
C GLY A 488 -2.20 3.45 -26.19
N THR A 489 -3.04 3.13 -25.22
CA THR A 489 -3.24 1.79 -24.66
C THR A 489 -4.72 1.43 -24.69
N TYR A 490 -5.02 0.20 -25.10
CA TYR A 490 -6.27 -0.48 -24.78
C TYR A 490 -5.95 -1.79 -24.08
N ALA A 491 -6.62 -2.05 -22.97
CA ALA A 491 -6.47 -3.30 -22.25
C ALA A 491 -7.73 -3.68 -21.50
N GLU A 492 -7.97 -4.97 -21.44
CA GLU A 492 -8.99 -5.55 -20.59
C GLU A 492 -8.36 -6.15 -19.34
N GLY A 493 -9.02 -5.93 -18.21
CA GLY A 493 -8.65 -6.48 -16.90
C GLY A 493 -9.81 -7.26 -16.31
N TYR A 494 -9.49 -8.04 -15.29
CA TYR A 494 -10.38 -9.02 -14.70
C TYR A 494 -10.26 -9.03 -13.18
N ARG A 495 -11.38 -9.11 -12.46
CA ARG A 495 -11.40 -9.37 -11.02
C ARG A 495 -12.44 -10.44 -10.68
N SER A 496 -11.96 -11.55 -10.13
CA SER A 496 -12.81 -12.58 -9.53
C SER A 496 -13.53 -12.05 -8.27
N PRO A 497 -14.78 -12.45 -7.99
CA PRO A 497 -15.45 -12.17 -6.72
C PRO A 497 -14.60 -12.62 -5.51
N SER A 498 -14.73 -11.92 -4.38
CA SER A 498 -14.10 -12.32 -3.12
C SER A 498 -14.95 -13.34 -2.34
N LEU A 499 -14.35 -14.00 -1.34
CA LEU A 499 -15.07 -14.89 -0.42
C LEU A 499 -16.17 -14.13 0.32
N SER A 500 -15.87 -12.94 0.85
CA SER A 500 -16.86 -12.10 1.55
C SER A 500 -18.02 -11.69 0.65
N GLU A 501 -17.77 -11.25 -0.59
CA GLU A 501 -18.85 -10.90 -1.52
C GLU A 501 -19.75 -12.10 -1.84
N THR A 502 -19.15 -13.29 -1.96
CA THR A 502 -19.85 -14.49 -2.43
C THR A 502 -20.59 -15.22 -1.31
N LEU A 503 -20.02 -15.27 -0.11
CA LEU A 503 -20.42 -16.21 0.95
C LEU A 503 -20.91 -15.53 2.23
N ILE A 504 -20.95 -14.19 2.29
CA ILE A 504 -21.49 -13.48 3.46
C ILE A 504 -22.88 -13.99 3.82
N SER A 505 -23.11 -14.26 5.10
CA SER A 505 -24.39 -14.74 5.59
C SER A 505 -24.62 -14.35 7.04
N GLY A 506 -25.85 -14.50 7.52
CA GLY A 506 -26.23 -14.24 8.92
C GLY A 506 -27.15 -13.05 9.09
N LEU A 507 -27.28 -12.54 10.32
CA LEU A 507 -28.16 -11.40 10.65
C LEU A 507 -27.34 -10.20 11.08
N HIS A 508 -27.65 -9.00 10.58
CA HIS A 508 -27.01 -7.75 10.98
C HIS A 508 -27.13 -7.51 12.51
N PRO A 509 -26.07 -7.05 13.21
CA PRO A 509 -25.94 -7.28 14.63
C PRO A 509 -26.36 -6.08 15.51
N ASN A 510 -26.62 -4.90 14.94
CA ASN A 510 -26.77 -3.66 15.71
C ASN A 510 -28.00 -2.83 15.32
N GLY A 511 -28.95 -2.65 16.25
CA GLY A 511 -30.06 -1.68 16.23
C GLY A 511 -31.17 -1.92 15.18
N VAL A 512 -30.78 -2.38 13.99
CA VAL A 512 -31.60 -2.68 12.83
C VAL A 512 -31.27 -4.10 12.39
N VAL A 513 -32.27 -4.98 12.31
CA VAL A 513 -32.07 -6.40 12.03
C VAL A 513 -32.57 -6.73 10.62
N PHE A 514 -31.65 -7.21 9.77
CA PHE A 514 -31.91 -7.78 8.44
C PHE A 514 -30.90 -8.90 8.14
N PRO A 515 -31.24 -9.89 7.30
CA PRO A 515 -30.31 -10.95 6.91
C PRO A 515 -29.35 -10.52 5.81
N PHE A 516 -28.10 -10.96 5.92
CA PHE A 516 -27.14 -11.08 4.82
C PHE A 516 -27.37 -12.39 4.07
N LEU A 517 -27.39 -12.33 2.75
CA LEU A 517 -27.56 -13.49 1.88
C LEU A 517 -26.28 -13.72 1.06
N PRO A 518 -25.83 -14.97 0.91
CA PRO A 518 -24.74 -15.29 0.00
C PRO A 518 -25.20 -15.14 -1.45
N ASN A 519 -24.26 -14.97 -2.37
CA ASN A 519 -24.51 -14.94 -3.81
C ASN A 519 -23.44 -15.73 -4.58
N PRO A 520 -23.62 -17.05 -4.77
CA PRO A 520 -22.69 -17.86 -5.56
C PRO A 520 -22.78 -17.60 -7.07
N ASP A 521 -23.77 -16.84 -7.53
CA ASP A 521 -23.99 -16.53 -8.95
C ASP A 521 -23.27 -15.23 -9.40
N LEU A 522 -22.43 -14.63 -8.52
CA LEU A 522 -21.65 -13.45 -8.86
C LEU A 522 -20.74 -13.73 -10.06
N LYS A 523 -20.87 -12.87 -11.07
CA LYS A 523 -19.95 -12.81 -12.19
C LYS A 523 -18.73 -11.99 -11.83
N PRO A 524 -17.56 -12.32 -12.37
CA PRO A 524 -16.40 -11.46 -12.26
C PRO A 524 -16.59 -10.08 -12.89
N GLU A 525 -15.93 -9.08 -12.32
CA GLU A 525 -15.87 -7.74 -12.90
C GLU A 525 -14.88 -7.70 -14.06
N THR A 526 -15.24 -6.97 -15.10
CA THR A 526 -14.39 -6.79 -16.29
C THR A 526 -14.12 -5.31 -16.53
N GLY A 527 -12.87 -4.88 -16.41
CA GLY A 527 -12.45 -3.53 -16.76
C GLY A 527 -12.02 -3.43 -18.22
N LYS A 528 -12.48 -2.42 -18.94
CA LYS A 528 -12.05 -2.08 -20.31
C LYS A 528 -11.50 -0.66 -20.28
N THR A 529 -10.18 -0.54 -20.34
CA THR A 529 -9.52 0.76 -20.22
C THR A 529 -8.92 1.20 -21.54
N TRP A 530 -9.18 2.45 -21.88
CA TRP A 530 -8.43 3.22 -22.87
C TRP A 530 -7.59 4.26 -22.13
N GLU A 531 -6.31 4.37 -22.48
CA GLU A 531 -5.41 5.39 -21.96
C GLU A 531 -4.65 6.03 -23.12
N ALA A 532 -4.48 7.35 -23.09
CA ALA A 532 -3.61 8.08 -24.00
C ALA A 532 -2.71 8.98 -23.17
N GLY A 533 -1.41 8.93 -23.41
CA GLY A 533 -0.45 9.64 -22.58
C GLY A 533 0.77 10.15 -23.32
N ILE A 534 1.57 10.91 -22.58
CA ILE A 534 2.79 11.56 -23.02
C ILE A 534 3.85 11.33 -21.96
N ASN A 535 5.05 10.95 -22.40
CA ASN A 535 6.28 10.97 -21.63
C ASN A 535 7.20 12.02 -22.26
N TYR A 536 7.88 12.82 -21.44
CA TYR A 536 8.90 13.76 -21.89
C TYR A 536 10.09 13.73 -20.94
N ALA A 537 11.24 13.31 -21.45
CA ALA A 537 12.50 13.24 -20.71
C ALA A 537 13.56 14.10 -21.41
N GLN A 538 14.00 15.17 -20.75
CA GLN A 538 15.04 16.04 -21.30
C GLN A 538 16.06 16.40 -20.23
N ASP A 539 17.33 16.23 -20.55
CA ASP A 539 18.45 16.68 -19.73
C ASP A 539 19.00 18.01 -20.24
N SER A 540 19.64 18.76 -19.34
CA SER A 540 20.29 20.05 -19.60
C SER A 540 19.38 21.06 -20.33
N VAL A 541 18.15 21.22 -19.82
CA VAL A 541 17.08 22.07 -20.33
C VAL A 541 17.37 23.56 -20.11
N ILE A 542 17.71 23.96 -18.88
CA ILE A 542 18.01 25.37 -18.53
C ILE A 542 19.51 25.56 -18.34
N GLN A 543 20.15 24.62 -17.66
CA GLN A 543 21.59 24.63 -17.39
C GLN A 543 22.19 23.23 -17.52
N ALA A 544 23.50 23.14 -17.72
CA ALA A 544 24.18 21.84 -17.79
C ALA A 544 23.98 21.04 -16.49
N GLY A 545 23.55 19.78 -16.63
CA GLY A 545 23.35 18.86 -15.51
C GLY A 545 21.99 18.96 -14.82
N ASP A 546 21.08 19.82 -15.28
CA ASP A 546 19.68 19.75 -14.85
C ASP A 546 18.89 18.69 -15.64
N SER A 547 17.70 18.35 -15.16
CA SER A 547 16.82 17.38 -15.80
C SER A 547 15.36 17.73 -15.60
N LEU A 548 14.55 17.51 -16.65
CA LEU A 548 13.10 17.67 -16.64
C LEU A 548 12.46 16.36 -17.08
N ARG A 549 11.52 15.87 -16.28
CA ARG A 549 10.69 14.70 -16.56
C ARG A 549 9.23 15.09 -16.46
N ILE A 550 8.42 14.71 -17.44
CA ILE A 550 6.98 14.97 -17.47
C ILE A 550 6.26 13.72 -17.93
N LYS A 551 5.21 13.33 -17.21
CA LYS A 551 4.21 12.35 -17.61
C LYS A 551 2.82 12.99 -17.56
N ALA A 552 2.00 12.72 -18.56
CA ALA A 552 0.60 13.11 -18.55
C ALA A 552 -0.25 12.03 -19.21
N ALA A 553 -1.42 11.75 -18.67
CA ALA A 553 -2.31 10.73 -19.20
C ALA A 553 -3.78 11.14 -19.07
N TYR A 554 -4.57 10.80 -20.08
CA TYR A 554 -6.02 10.73 -19.99
C TYR A 554 -6.44 9.28 -20.05
N PHE A 555 -7.31 8.86 -19.14
CA PHE A 555 -7.84 7.50 -19.10
C PHE A 555 -9.37 7.48 -19.10
N ASN A 556 -9.94 6.40 -19.64
CA ASN A 556 -11.34 6.06 -19.54
C ASN A 556 -11.47 4.55 -19.31
N ASN A 557 -12.00 4.17 -18.16
CA ASN A 557 -12.20 2.80 -17.72
C ASN A 557 -13.70 2.52 -17.57
N ASP A 558 -14.21 1.60 -18.38
CA ASP A 558 -15.57 1.07 -18.29
C ASP A 558 -15.50 -0.31 -17.65
N ILE A 559 -16.12 -0.47 -16.48
CA ILE A 559 -16.15 -1.73 -15.72
C ILE A 559 -17.54 -2.33 -15.81
N ASP A 560 -17.63 -3.47 -16.46
CA ASP A 560 -18.85 -4.27 -16.57
C ASP A 560 -19.01 -5.17 -15.34
N ASP A 561 -20.26 -5.47 -15.00
CA ASP A 561 -20.63 -6.37 -13.91
C ASP A 561 -20.11 -5.92 -12.53
N TYR A 562 -20.11 -4.61 -12.26
CA TYR A 562 -19.63 -4.04 -11.00
C TYR A 562 -20.40 -4.61 -9.79
N ILE A 563 -19.66 -5.18 -8.84
CA ILE A 563 -20.19 -5.83 -7.65
C ILE A 563 -20.31 -4.81 -6.52
N GLY A 564 -21.49 -4.76 -5.91
CA GLY A 564 -21.74 -3.95 -4.72
C GLY A 564 -22.85 -4.54 -3.86
N GLY A 565 -22.91 -4.07 -2.63
CA GLY A 565 -23.97 -4.41 -1.69
C GLY A 565 -25.30 -3.81 -2.13
N THR A 566 -26.35 -4.63 -2.20
CA THR A 566 -27.69 -4.20 -2.57
C THR A 566 -28.69 -4.59 -1.50
N GLU A 567 -29.70 -3.73 -1.31
CA GLU A 567 -30.84 -4.02 -0.45
C GLU A 567 -31.95 -4.67 -1.28
N LEU A 568 -32.37 -5.87 -0.87
CA LEU A 568 -33.48 -6.62 -1.43
C LEU A 568 -34.75 -6.38 -0.63
N SER A 569 -35.88 -6.25 -1.33
CA SER A 569 -37.19 -6.13 -0.70
C SER A 569 -37.70 -7.52 -0.26
N ALA A 570 -38.42 -7.59 0.86
CA ALA A 570 -39.04 -8.84 1.26
C ALA A 570 -39.98 -9.38 0.16
N GLY A 571 -39.75 -10.63 -0.24
CA GLY A 571 -40.46 -11.29 -1.34
C GLY A 571 -39.65 -11.37 -2.64
N ASP A 572 -38.53 -10.64 -2.75
CA ASP A 572 -37.54 -10.86 -3.79
C ASP A 572 -36.94 -12.29 -3.67
N PRO A 573 -36.48 -12.90 -4.79
CA PRO A 573 -35.88 -14.23 -4.74
C PRO A 573 -34.76 -14.33 -3.69
N GLY A 574 -34.89 -15.29 -2.78
CA GLY A 574 -33.92 -15.48 -1.68
C GLY A 574 -34.15 -14.60 -0.44
N CYS A 575 -34.95 -13.52 -0.53
CA CYS A 575 -35.29 -12.67 0.61
C CYS A 575 -36.69 -13.04 1.18
N PRO A 576 -36.76 -13.79 2.30
CA PRO A 576 -38.02 -14.32 2.79
C PRO A 576 -39.00 -13.21 3.21
N PHE A 577 -40.20 -13.23 2.63
CA PHE A 577 -41.32 -12.44 3.14
C PHE A 577 -42.00 -13.19 4.28
N ILE A 578 -42.04 -12.62 5.49
CA ILE A 578 -42.81 -13.17 6.61
C ILE A 578 -44.11 -12.36 6.76
N PRO A 579 -45.27 -12.87 6.30
CA PRO A 579 -46.53 -12.13 6.36
C PRO A 579 -46.99 -11.88 7.80
N GLY A 580 -47.32 -10.63 8.13
CA GLY A 580 -48.04 -10.28 9.37
C GLY A 580 -47.18 -9.97 10.59
N LEU A 581 -45.84 -9.96 10.47
CA LEU A 581 -44.99 -9.33 11.48
C LEU A 581 -45.00 -7.81 11.22
N PRO A 582 -45.57 -6.96 12.09
CA PRO A 582 -45.23 -5.54 12.07
C PRO A 582 -43.70 -5.40 12.26
N PRO A 583 -43.08 -4.22 12.08
CA PRO A 583 -41.75 -4.04 12.62
C PRO A 583 -41.77 -4.38 14.12
N VAL A 584 -41.34 -5.59 14.45
CA VAL A 584 -41.45 -6.13 15.79
C VAL A 584 -40.27 -5.56 16.55
N TRP A 585 -40.56 -4.98 17.70
CA TRP A 585 -39.54 -4.80 18.73
C TRP A 585 -39.10 -6.20 19.16
N VAL A 586 -38.06 -6.73 18.53
CA VAL A 586 -37.33 -7.88 19.04
C VAL A 586 -36.47 -7.37 20.19
N PRO A 587 -36.32 -8.13 21.30
CA PRO A 587 -35.36 -7.74 22.34
C PRO A 587 -33.98 -7.54 21.69
N GLY A 588 -33.53 -6.29 21.58
CA GLY A 588 -32.26 -5.92 20.93
C GLY A 588 -32.31 -5.12 19.62
N GLY A 589 -33.48 -4.88 18.99
CA GLY A 589 -33.53 -4.05 17.76
C GLY A 589 -34.88 -3.96 17.03
N TYR A 590 -34.87 -3.22 15.91
CA TYR A 590 -36.00 -3.04 14.99
C TYR A 590 -35.79 -3.91 13.74
N TYR A 591 -36.70 -4.84 13.45
CA TYR A 591 -36.64 -5.66 12.22
C TYR A 591 -37.16 -4.87 11.01
N VAL A 592 -36.40 -4.88 9.91
CA VAL A 592 -36.78 -4.28 8.62
C VAL A 592 -37.05 -5.41 7.63
N PRO A 593 -38.17 -5.37 6.87
CA PRO A 593 -38.50 -6.42 5.91
C PRO A 593 -37.66 -6.29 4.62
N THR A 594 -36.34 -6.31 4.77
CA THR A 594 -35.36 -6.23 3.68
C THR A 594 -34.21 -7.18 3.97
N CYS A 595 -33.43 -7.51 2.95
CA CYS A 595 -32.23 -8.34 3.05
C CYS A 595 -31.06 -7.62 2.39
N PHE A 596 -29.83 -7.96 2.74
CA PHE A 596 -28.64 -7.46 2.06
C PHE A 596 -27.95 -8.58 1.29
N GLN A 597 -27.56 -8.31 0.05
CA GLN A 597 -26.82 -9.27 -0.79
C GLN A 597 -25.87 -8.50 -1.71
N TYR A 598 -24.66 -9.02 -1.92
CA TYR A 598 -23.80 -8.52 -2.99
C TYR A 598 -24.33 -8.96 -4.35
N GLN A 599 -24.39 -8.06 -5.32
CA GLN A 599 -24.85 -8.34 -6.68
C GLN A 599 -23.97 -7.65 -7.71
N ASN A 600 -23.86 -8.25 -8.89
CA ASN A 600 -23.54 -7.49 -10.10
C ASN A 600 -24.76 -6.60 -10.40
N TYR A 601 -24.66 -5.30 -10.14
CA TYR A 601 -25.85 -4.41 -10.15
C TYR A 601 -25.73 -3.25 -11.15
N ALA A 602 -24.51 -2.94 -11.59
CA ALA A 602 -24.21 -1.77 -12.40
C ALA A 602 -22.98 -1.95 -13.28
N ASN A 603 -22.82 -1.03 -14.23
CA ASN A 603 -21.52 -0.76 -14.84
C ASN A 603 -20.91 0.49 -14.19
N ALA A 604 -19.64 0.45 -13.83
CA ALA A 604 -18.92 1.63 -13.34
C ALA A 604 -18.14 2.30 -14.48
N LYS A 605 -18.18 3.62 -14.54
CA LYS A 605 -17.50 4.42 -15.56
C LYS A 605 -16.60 5.43 -14.87
N ILE A 606 -15.30 5.34 -15.10
CA ILE A 606 -14.30 6.17 -14.44
C ILE A 606 -13.38 6.75 -15.50
N LYS A 607 -13.23 8.07 -15.51
CA LYS A 607 -12.33 8.76 -16.43
C LYS A 607 -11.61 9.89 -15.72
N GLY A 608 -10.45 10.25 -16.23
CA GLY A 608 -9.69 11.32 -15.60
C GLY A 608 -8.46 11.73 -16.39
N PHE A 609 -7.86 12.80 -15.88
CA PHE A 609 -6.58 13.31 -16.32
C PHE A 609 -5.59 13.24 -15.16
N GLU A 610 -4.38 12.77 -15.45
CA GLU A 610 -3.25 12.70 -14.53
C GLU A 610 -2.06 13.43 -15.14
N PHE A 611 -1.30 14.14 -14.31
CA PHE A 611 -0.08 14.86 -14.69
C PHE A 611 0.94 14.75 -13.57
N GLU A 612 2.20 14.56 -13.94
CA GLU A 612 3.35 14.53 -13.03
C GLU A 612 4.55 15.12 -13.74
N ALA A 613 5.21 16.10 -13.12
CA ALA A 613 6.41 16.73 -13.63
C ALA A 613 7.42 16.95 -12.51
N VAL A 614 8.68 16.65 -12.78
CA VAL A 614 9.80 16.84 -11.87
C VAL A 614 10.92 17.55 -12.63
N TYR A 615 11.44 18.62 -12.03
CA TYR A 615 12.62 19.32 -12.49
C TYR A 615 13.67 19.29 -11.39
N ASP A 616 14.88 18.83 -11.68
CA ASP A 616 16.01 18.84 -10.76
C ASP A 616 17.18 19.63 -11.37
N ALA A 617 17.68 20.62 -10.65
CA ALA A 617 18.80 21.47 -11.07
C ALA A 617 20.09 21.18 -10.29
N GLY A 618 20.15 20.08 -9.53
CA GLY A 618 21.22 19.74 -8.60
C GLY A 618 21.11 20.51 -7.29
N TRP A 619 21.19 21.84 -7.34
CA TRP A 619 21.07 22.70 -6.15
C TRP A 619 19.64 22.83 -5.61
N GLY A 620 18.64 22.36 -6.35
CA GLY A 620 17.24 22.41 -5.96
C GLY A 620 16.36 21.66 -6.94
N PHE A 621 15.13 21.37 -6.50
CA PHE A 621 14.17 20.59 -7.26
C PHE A 621 12.77 21.18 -7.15
N ALA A 622 11.95 20.93 -8.17
CA ALA A 622 10.56 21.34 -8.23
C ALA A 622 9.71 20.16 -8.74
N GLY A 623 8.57 19.94 -8.10
CA GLY A 623 7.59 18.94 -8.51
C GLY A 623 6.22 19.56 -8.72
N LEU A 624 5.49 19.09 -9.73
CA LEU A 624 4.07 19.41 -9.93
C LEU A 624 3.32 18.14 -10.32
N SER A 625 2.29 17.81 -9.57
CA SER A 625 1.41 16.68 -9.88
C SER A 625 -0.06 17.12 -9.84
N ALA A 626 -0.89 16.49 -10.65
CA ALA A 626 -2.33 16.74 -10.65
C ALA A 626 -3.11 15.48 -11.02
N SER A 627 -4.28 15.31 -10.41
CA SER A 627 -5.26 14.31 -10.84
C SER A 627 -6.67 14.84 -10.72
N ILE A 628 -7.43 14.74 -11.82
CA ILE A 628 -8.84 15.14 -11.89
C ILE A 628 -9.62 13.93 -12.40
N ILE A 629 -10.47 13.36 -11.53
CA ILE A 629 -11.14 12.09 -11.78
C ILE A 629 -12.65 12.26 -11.57
N ASP A 630 -13.43 11.73 -12.51
CA ASP A 630 -14.88 11.66 -12.44
C ASP A 630 -15.29 10.19 -12.60
N GLY A 631 -16.10 9.69 -11.69
CA GLY A 631 -16.58 8.32 -11.74
C GLY A 631 -17.97 8.16 -11.20
N HIS A 632 -18.74 7.28 -11.85
CA HIS A 632 -20.12 7.00 -11.50
C HIS A 632 -20.50 5.57 -11.91
N THR A 633 -21.53 5.04 -11.27
CA THR A 633 -22.19 3.81 -11.70
C THR A 633 -23.40 4.13 -12.56
N VAL A 634 -23.78 3.19 -13.41
CA VAL A 634 -25.08 3.13 -14.06
C VAL A 634 -25.67 1.76 -13.79
N SER A 635 -26.69 1.70 -12.94
CA SER A 635 -27.36 0.44 -12.61
C SER A 635 -28.04 -0.17 -13.82
N TYR A 636 -28.37 -1.47 -13.76
CA TYR A 636 -29.11 -2.14 -14.83
C TYR A 636 -30.54 -1.60 -15.03
N ALA A 637 -31.06 -0.85 -14.05
CA ALA A 637 -32.29 -0.07 -14.18
C ALA A 637 -32.08 1.30 -14.88
N GLY A 638 -30.84 1.64 -15.25
CA GLY A 638 -30.47 2.90 -15.90
C GLY A 638 -30.29 4.08 -14.94
N VAL A 639 -30.18 3.84 -13.64
CA VAL A 639 -29.98 4.90 -12.63
C VAL A 639 -28.50 5.22 -12.53
N ARG A 640 -28.15 6.51 -12.66
CA ARG A 640 -26.78 7.00 -12.49
C ARG A 640 -26.56 7.47 -11.06
N GLU A 641 -25.47 7.00 -10.43
CA GLU A 641 -25.04 7.43 -9.10
C GLU A 641 -23.54 7.72 -9.11
N ASP A 642 -23.10 8.82 -8.48
CA ASP A 642 -21.68 9.13 -8.37
C ASP A 642 -20.99 8.11 -7.45
N LEU A 643 -19.77 7.68 -7.80
CA LEU A 643 -19.02 6.73 -7.01
C LEU A 643 -18.46 7.42 -5.75
N ALA A 644 -18.87 6.96 -4.57
CA ALA A 644 -18.39 7.50 -3.29
C ALA A 644 -16.88 7.30 -3.07
N THR A 645 -16.28 6.34 -3.77
CA THR A 645 -14.86 6.00 -3.69
C THR A 645 -13.96 6.87 -4.58
N ILE A 646 -14.51 7.84 -5.32
CA ILE A 646 -13.68 8.76 -6.11
C ILE A 646 -12.88 9.66 -5.18
N PRO A 647 -11.53 9.66 -5.26
CA PRO A 647 -10.70 10.52 -4.42
C PRO A 647 -10.85 12.00 -4.82
N SER A 648 -10.36 12.90 -3.97
CA SER A 648 -10.31 14.34 -4.28
C SER A 648 -9.58 14.57 -5.59
N SER A 649 -10.09 15.52 -6.39
CA SER A 649 -9.27 16.07 -7.45
C SER A 649 -8.16 16.90 -6.80
N GLN A 650 -6.90 16.61 -7.09
CA GLN A 650 -5.78 17.19 -6.37
C GLN A 650 -4.76 17.83 -7.30
N VAL A 651 -4.12 18.90 -6.82
CA VAL A 651 -2.94 19.51 -7.43
C VAL A 651 -1.90 19.67 -6.34
N THR A 652 -0.74 19.05 -6.50
CA THR A 652 0.37 19.11 -5.56
C THR A 652 1.55 19.81 -6.20
N ALA A 653 2.10 20.83 -5.54
CA ALA A 653 3.35 21.46 -5.94
C ALA A 653 4.38 21.29 -4.82
N GLN A 654 5.62 21.00 -5.20
CA GLN A 654 6.75 20.86 -4.27
C GLN A 654 7.92 21.71 -4.74
N LEU A 655 8.63 22.31 -3.80
CA LEU A 655 9.89 23.01 -4.02
C LEU A 655 10.88 22.64 -2.93
N GLY A 656 12.10 22.31 -3.31
CA GLY A 656 13.20 22.00 -2.39
C GLY A 656 14.53 22.59 -2.86
N PHE A 657 15.40 22.90 -1.91
CA PHE A 657 16.71 23.47 -2.14
C PHE A 657 17.75 22.70 -1.34
N ARG A 658 18.89 22.42 -1.99
CA ARG A 658 20.04 21.74 -1.41
C ARG A 658 21.14 22.77 -1.14
N PHE A 659 21.70 22.74 0.05
CA PHE A 659 22.72 23.65 0.54
C PHE A 659 23.87 22.86 1.19
N LEU A 660 25.00 23.54 1.40
CA LEU A 660 26.15 22.99 2.11
C LEU A 660 26.70 21.70 1.48
N GLU A 661 26.83 21.68 0.14
CA GLU A 661 27.25 20.48 -0.60
C GLU A 661 26.28 19.31 -0.35
N ASP A 662 24.98 19.58 -0.55
CA ASP A 662 23.85 18.65 -0.37
C ASP A 662 23.65 18.11 1.05
N LYS A 663 24.38 18.63 2.05
CA LYS A 663 24.20 18.26 3.45
C LYS A 663 22.95 18.85 4.09
N LEU A 664 22.37 19.90 3.53
CA LEU A 664 21.15 20.52 4.04
C LEU A 664 20.13 20.65 2.93
N THR A 665 19.02 19.91 3.03
CA THR A 665 17.88 20.05 2.13
C THR A 665 16.72 20.70 2.87
N VAL A 666 16.15 21.76 2.31
CA VAL A 666 14.98 22.46 2.87
C VAL A 666 13.95 22.68 1.79
N GLY A 667 12.68 22.43 2.10
CA GLY A 667 11.61 22.59 1.13
C GLY A 667 10.23 22.60 1.74
N GLY A 668 9.24 22.63 0.85
CA GLY A 668 7.84 22.54 1.20
C GLY A 668 6.99 22.07 0.04
N GLU A 669 5.78 21.68 0.38
CA GLU A 669 4.78 21.17 -0.54
C GLU A 669 3.41 21.75 -0.22
N VAL A 670 2.63 22.03 -1.26
CA VAL A 670 1.27 22.54 -1.16
C VAL A 670 0.39 21.61 -1.97
N GLN A 671 -0.69 21.11 -1.38
CA GLN A 671 -1.68 20.30 -2.06
C GLN A 671 -3.06 20.92 -1.91
N TYR A 672 -3.66 21.34 -3.03
CA TYR A 672 -5.08 21.68 -3.07
C TYR A 672 -5.88 20.42 -3.41
N ASN A 673 -6.94 20.18 -2.66
CA ASN A 673 -7.86 19.06 -2.81
C ASN A 673 -9.27 19.60 -3.00
N ALA A 674 -9.87 19.30 -4.15
CA ALA A 674 -11.26 19.63 -4.47
C ALA A 674 -12.16 18.44 -4.12
N ALA A 675 -13.28 18.72 -3.45
CA ALA A 675 -14.24 17.72 -3.04
C ALA A 675 -14.79 16.94 -4.24
N PRO A 676 -14.82 15.59 -4.18
CA PRO A 676 -15.41 14.79 -5.24
C PRO A 676 -16.93 14.99 -5.30
N LYS A 677 -17.49 14.96 -6.51
CA LYS A 677 -18.94 15.12 -6.72
C LYS A 677 -19.72 14.02 -5.99
N GLY A 678 -20.85 14.40 -5.40
CA GLY A 678 -21.74 13.47 -4.71
C GLY A 678 -21.23 12.99 -3.35
N ASN A 679 -20.05 13.44 -2.89
CA ASN A 679 -19.56 13.13 -1.56
C ASN A 679 -20.16 14.11 -0.53
N PRO A 680 -20.92 13.63 0.47
CA PRO A 680 -21.64 14.50 1.40
C PRO A 680 -20.80 14.99 2.58
N VAL A 681 -19.59 14.47 2.78
CA VAL A 681 -18.74 14.78 3.95
C VAL A 681 -17.48 15.57 3.58
N ALA A 682 -17.10 15.60 2.31
CA ALA A 682 -15.88 16.24 1.85
C ALA A 682 -16.14 17.70 1.42
N ASP A 683 -15.28 18.60 1.90
CA ASP A 683 -15.17 19.98 1.43
C ASP A 683 -13.81 20.18 0.73
N ASP A 684 -13.66 21.28 0.00
CA ASP A 684 -12.36 21.68 -0.55
C ASP A 684 -11.39 22.04 0.58
N PHE A 685 -10.13 21.62 0.48
CA PHE A 685 -9.09 21.96 1.46
C PHE A 685 -7.72 22.14 0.80
N THR A 686 -6.81 22.81 1.50
CA THR A 686 -5.43 23.01 1.06
C THR A 686 -4.48 22.68 2.20
N LEU A 687 -3.56 21.75 1.97
CA LEU A 687 -2.52 21.38 2.92
C LEU A 687 -1.21 22.04 2.53
N VAL A 688 -0.47 22.50 3.52
CA VAL A 688 0.88 23.04 3.34
C VAL A 688 1.80 22.36 4.34
N ASN A 689 2.82 21.68 3.82
CA ASN A 689 3.82 20.99 4.61
C ASN A 689 5.21 21.58 4.33
N ALA A 690 6.11 21.47 5.31
CA ALA A 690 7.49 21.88 5.18
C ALA A 690 8.41 20.79 5.71
N PHE A 691 9.61 20.69 5.15
CA PHE A 691 10.60 19.71 5.57
C PHE A 691 12.01 20.30 5.55
N ALA A 692 12.87 19.76 6.41
CA ALA A 692 14.30 19.99 6.39
C ALA A 692 15.04 18.71 6.77
N SER A 693 16.12 18.40 6.07
CA SER A 693 17.02 17.28 6.38
C SER A 693 18.45 17.81 6.44
N TYR A 694 19.18 17.48 7.50
CA TYR A 694 20.54 17.95 7.74
C TYR A 694 21.49 16.80 8.10
N GLN A 695 22.43 16.53 7.21
CA GLN A 695 23.54 15.60 7.41
C GLN A 695 24.68 16.33 8.18
N ALA A 696 24.61 16.28 9.50
CA ALA A 696 25.51 17.00 10.40
C ALA A 696 26.95 16.44 10.42
N SER A 697 27.10 15.13 10.20
CA SER A 697 28.36 14.44 9.94
C SER A 697 28.11 13.29 8.97
N GLU A 698 29.12 12.54 8.55
CA GLU A 698 28.90 11.35 7.71
C GLU A 698 27.93 10.35 8.35
N ASP A 699 27.92 10.25 9.67
CA ASP A 699 27.17 9.25 10.44
C ASP A 699 25.96 9.79 11.20
N PHE A 700 25.71 11.10 11.20
CA PHE A 700 24.63 11.71 11.98
C PHE A 700 23.74 12.60 11.11
N ARG A 701 22.45 12.28 11.06
CA ARG A 701 21.40 13.02 10.34
C ARG A 701 20.31 13.50 11.28
N LEU A 702 19.80 14.70 11.03
CA LEU A 702 18.63 15.28 11.67
C LEU A 702 17.58 15.61 10.62
N ASP A 703 16.34 15.20 10.85
CA ASP A 703 15.21 15.45 9.95
C ASP A 703 14.10 16.18 10.72
N PHE A 704 13.50 17.18 10.09
CA PHE A 704 12.37 17.94 10.61
C PHE A 704 11.28 18.02 9.56
N ARG A 705 10.02 17.87 9.99
CA ARG A 705 8.85 18.04 9.14
C ARG A 705 7.72 18.70 9.92
N ALA A 706 6.98 19.55 9.25
CA ALA A 706 5.73 20.10 9.75
C ALA A 706 4.65 19.78 8.71
N ASP A 707 3.70 18.92 9.08
CA ASP A 707 2.52 18.60 8.29
C ASP A 707 1.37 19.53 8.66
N ASN A 708 0.55 19.90 7.68
CA ASN A 708 -0.66 20.72 7.86
C ASN A 708 -0.38 22.00 8.70
N ILE A 709 0.60 22.81 8.27
CA ILE A 709 1.13 23.96 9.04
C ILE A 709 0.06 25.00 9.40
N PHE A 710 -1.01 25.08 8.60
CA PHE A 710 -2.12 26.00 8.84
C PHE A 710 -3.26 25.40 9.66
N ASP A 711 -3.06 24.19 10.21
CA ASP A 711 -4.01 23.49 11.08
C ASP A 711 -5.39 23.36 10.44
N VAL A 712 -5.42 23.02 9.15
CA VAL A 712 -6.66 22.93 8.38
C VAL A 712 -7.42 21.70 8.86
N LYS A 713 -8.68 21.86 9.25
CA LYS A 713 -9.60 20.75 9.47
C LYS A 713 -10.10 20.22 8.13
N TYR A 714 -9.93 18.92 7.90
CA TYR A 714 -10.36 18.28 6.67
C TYR A 714 -10.75 16.83 6.88
N VAL A 715 -11.45 16.26 5.91
CA VAL A 715 -11.87 14.87 5.86
C VAL A 715 -11.33 14.26 4.59
N ASN A 716 -10.71 13.09 4.68
CA ASN A 716 -10.42 12.28 3.51
C ASN A 716 -11.76 11.79 2.93
N PRO A 717 -12.10 12.10 1.66
CA PRO A 717 -13.41 11.76 1.08
C PRO A 717 -13.72 10.26 1.12
N LEU A 718 -12.69 9.40 1.10
CA LEU A 718 -12.86 7.95 1.18
C LEU A 718 -13.44 7.51 2.54
N ASN A 719 -13.19 8.28 3.60
CA ASN A 719 -13.79 8.08 4.92
C ASN A 719 -15.29 8.43 4.94
N GLY A 720 -15.87 8.99 3.87
CA GLY A 720 -17.32 9.15 3.74
C GLY A 720 -18.10 7.83 3.66
N THR A 721 -17.41 6.71 3.45
CA THR A 721 -17.98 5.36 3.43
C THR A 721 -18.03 4.68 4.81
N THR A 722 -17.47 5.31 5.84
CA THR A 722 -17.51 4.79 7.21
C THR A 722 -18.80 5.18 7.93
N THR A 723 -19.03 4.64 9.13
CA THR A 723 -20.24 4.94 9.93
C THR A 723 -20.26 6.34 10.53
N ALA A 724 -19.12 7.03 10.60
CA ALA A 724 -18.99 8.37 11.14
C ALA A 724 -17.86 9.14 10.43
N THR A 725 -18.06 10.43 10.19
CA THR A 725 -17.04 11.30 9.60
C THR A 725 -15.78 11.30 10.45
N LEU A 726 -14.66 10.84 9.89
CA LEU A 726 -13.34 10.86 10.50
C LEU A 726 -12.56 12.05 9.94
N TYR A 727 -12.24 13.02 10.81
CA TYR A 727 -11.38 14.15 10.46
C TYR A 727 -9.93 13.74 10.55
N GLU A 728 -9.12 14.20 9.60
CA GLU A 728 -7.70 13.90 9.53
C GLU A 728 -6.87 14.76 10.50
N PRO A 729 -5.61 14.40 10.78
CA PRO A 729 -4.77 15.15 11.72
C PRO A 729 -4.61 16.63 11.36
N GLY A 730 -4.69 17.47 12.39
CA GLY A 730 -4.27 18.87 12.36
C GLY A 730 -2.75 19.01 12.21
N VAL A 731 -2.21 20.13 12.65
CA VAL A 731 -0.76 20.38 12.57
C VAL A 731 0.05 19.30 13.31
N SER A 732 1.05 18.74 12.63
CA SER A 732 1.96 17.74 13.20
C SER A 732 3.41 18.13 12.97
N LEU A 733 4.13 18.45 14.04
CA LEU A 733 5.57 18.69 14.04
C LEU A 733 6.32 17.40 14.34
N LYS A 734 7.21 16.99 13.44
CA LYS A 734 8.00 15.78 13.50
C LYS A 734 9.48 16.11 13.55
N LEU A 735 10.21 15.43 14.43
CA LEU A 735 11.66 15.51 14.54
C LEU A 735 12.24 14.10 14.56
N ALA A 736 13.23 13.82 13.71
CA ALA A 736 13.97 12.58 13.74
C ALA A 736 15.48 12.81 13.83
N ALA A 737 16.16 11.87 14.46
CA ALA A 737 17.61 11.79 14.51
C ALA A 737 18.05 10.37 14.17
N THR A 738 18.95 10.25 13.20
CA THR A 738 19.54 8.97 12.80
C THR A 738 21.04 8.99 13.05
N MET A 739 21.52 7.98 13.76
CA MET A 739 22.95 7.73 13.99
C MET A 739 23.34 6.43 13.32
N ARG A 740 24.35 6.48 12.46
CA ARG A 740 24.96 5.34 11.78
C ARG A 740 26.29 4.95 12.44
N PHE A 741 26.64 3.69 12.32
CA PHE A 741 27.90 3.09 12.70
C PHE A 741 28.31 2.14 11.57
N GLY A 742 29.58 1.99 11.26
CA GLY A 742 30.02 1.08 10.21
C GLY A 742 31.52 0.86 10.20
N GLY A 743 31.95 -0.19 9.50
CA GLY A 743 33.36 -0.58 9.38
C GLY A 743 33.65 -1.58 8.28
#